data_AF-A0A135TPK5-F1
#
_entry.id   AF-A0A135TPK5-F1
#
_cell.length_a   1.000
_cell.length_b   1.000
_cell.length_c   1.000
_cell.angle_alpha   90.00
_cell.angle_beta   90.00
_cell.angle_gamma   90.00
#
_symmetry.space_group_name_H-M   'P 1'
#
loop_
_entity.id
_entity.type
_entity.pdbx_description
1 polymer ?
#
loop_
_entity_poly.entity_id
_entity_poly.type
_entity_poly.pdbx_seq_one_letter_code
_entity_poly.pdbx_strand_id
1 'polypeptide(L)'
;MSSTLTVRERLTLLKWASSLPGHITPSLPRGAEWVKSEFGKDVPEADIRTVLDRADTMDDFHAYNDGEIAPLIRPGFGKDFWDMPDDDAAFPSAVQEWKAATLTWAEIAILWFVEKITNKPDWHVKVFNEEIVAKWKHEVMAVDWRAVGLKYAYFDEHLFKFALAELREKAKLYEATGLIPVFDASSVVIKSDNAITPEVKEELRKGVAALENVPENEKDWHPGSDGKVLDLVHPSLWPLVFGKSRIVSDKRILLQDTLAACGTGDVIAAPKNAEDSSEGLWSAKFQWLPCDIDIEEGKPKIMSYINNLHPQHHAGLYTTIEKVLEKSLPMWDLIYRWHEDYETLRIPCGSARRKCLVNCASYCCPPNRPLDPDEDERDENDIDDAVYDSDEEPSREVERRDKIWYSATHPVEKPPVPEYKPMELQPKDVNLTSGFFNHADRIQVIVKLANIHLTPEKPTYDGGSWHIEGQLNEHIAATALYYYDNENITDSHLAFRTVADKEELMGELNYEQSDHYSIDRTFAINSRADTNQHLGSVLTREDRLLAFPNVYQHCVAPFELVDKTKAGHRKILALFLVDPRIPIIGTANVPPQQMGWWKEGATPGDRLGSLPPEVTEMVFDNMDFPIGIEEAKRIRADLMKERTTIAEVGMRTMTNGEWNFSVQIVTPQLQLITVVVVRLEDRAASCFPASKRNTSPGLNSPSHQDISTPEKWLAHKVHEASNTPNANSVDDLNPSLINLRTIVQNDPSLTALANQMFTQAAALRPRDPTEQPAIQTFRQFLQVVNVIMRSGPQFFDRPGNEDAMGFVAAPINAMLNWPMGTAAGYEFFRRREVNEAMGCVLDAWGRFLASRASRGCLRGWVSASGQAVMAERANGAMGEGEEGGRLRFQELFVCPDVEDMETLGFESWDAFFVRRFREGVRPVEFPDDEDEGDEKLSGASGGRSSNTSSIGVDDNTSVIVNACESAPLQVVSNIALRADVTLKGQPYSLVDMLNGNPLAPQFVGGTVYQAYLSAFSYHRWHAPVSGRIVEVEMIPGTYFSVNRYQGLAVAGGDEDDDSDADPQAPCAESEDRDDGDCVCGYDGGV
;
A
#
# COMPACT_ATOMS: atom_id res chain seq x y z
N MET A 1 27.02 -44.54 -12.24
CA MET A 1 26.70 -43.38 -13.08
C MET A 1 25.72 -42.55 -12.29
N SER A 2 25.87 -41.22 -12.24
CA SER A 2 24.91 -40.39 -11.51
C SER A 2 23.54 -40.52 -12.17
N SER A 3 22.49 -40.77 -11.37
CA SER A 3 21.09 -40.80 -11.82
C SER A 3 20.43 -39.41 -11.74
N THR A 4 21.15 -38.39 -11.30
CA THR A 4 20.68 -36.99 -11.23
C THR A 4 21.16 -36.19 -12.44
N LEU A 5 20.29 -35.34 -12.96
CA LEU A 5 20.63 -34.36 -14.00
C LEU A 5 21.37 -33.17 -13.37
N THR A 6 22.38 -32.61 -14.02
CA THR A 6 22.99 -31.32 -13.67
C THR A 6 22.08 -30.16 -14.09
N VAL A 7 22.35 -28.92 -13.65
CA VAL A 7 21.56 -27.75 -14.11
C VAL A 7 21.59 -27.66 -15.63
N ARG A 8 22.79 -27.80 -16.22
CA ARG A 8 22.98 -27.78 -17.67
C ARG A 8 22.20 -28.88 -18.39
N GLU A 9 22.16 -30.09 -17.85
CA GLU A 9 21.42 -31.19 -18.44
C GLU A 9 19.90 -30.98 -18.34
N ARG A 10 19.40 -30.43 -17.22
CA ARG A 10 17.98 -30.03 -17.07
C ARG A 10 17.60 -28.97 -18.10
N LEU A 11 18.43 -27.94 -18.29
CA LEU A 11 18.24 -26.91 -19.32
C LEU A 11 18.22 -27.51 -20.73
N THR A 12 19.11 -28.46 -21.01
CA THR A 12 19.18 -29.09 -22.32
C THR A 12 17.96 -29.99 -22.57
N LEU A 13 17.43 -30.66 -21.53
CA LEU A 13 16.16 -31.39 -21.58
C LEU A 13 14.99 -30.45 -21.88
N LEU A 14 14.94 -29.28 -21.26
CA LEU A 14 13.93 -28.25 -21.55
C LEU A 14 14.04 -27.71 -22.98
N LYS A 15 15.26 -27.38 -23.46
CA LYS A 15 15.50 -26.97 -24.86
C LYS A 15 14.98 -28.02 -25.84
N TRP A 16 15.24 -29.29 -25.56
CA TRP A 16 14.72 -30.39 -26.36
C TRP A 16 13.19 -30.44 -26.33
N ALA A 17 12.58 -30.35 -25.15
CA ALA A 17 11.13 -30.33 -24.99
C ALA A 17 10.47 -29.20 -25.80
N SER A 18 10.99 -27.97 -25.68
CA SER A 18 10.50 -26.80 -26.42
C SER A 18 10.78 -26.86 -27.92
N SER A 19 11.75 -27.66 -28.37
CA SER A 19 12.03 -27.85 -29.80
C SER A 19 11.06 -28.81 -30.51
N LEU A 20 10.21 -29.51 -29.74
CA LEU A 20 9.22 -30.40 -30.31
C LEU A 20 8.12 -29.58 -31.02
N PRO A 21 7.65 -30.03 -32.20
CA PRO A 21 6.53 -29.37 -32.89
C PRO A 21 5.32 -29.20 -31.96
N GLY A 22 4.63 -28.06 -31.98
CA GLY A 22 3.56 -27.70 -31.03
C GLY A 22 2.33 -28.63 -30.94
N HIS A 23 2.29 -29.74 -31.70
CA HIS A 23 1.32 -30.82 -31.56
C HIS A 23 1.88 -32.06 -30.82
N ILE A 24 3.11 -31.98 -30.32
CA ILE A 24 3.86 -33.08 -29.71
C ILE A 24 4.31 -32.64 -28.31
N THR A 25 3.57 -33.08 -27.28
CA THR A 25 4.03 -32.98 -25.89
C THR A 25 5.03 -34.12 -25.61
N PRO A 26 6.21 -33.86 -25.02
CA PRO A 26 7.12 -34.91 -24.62
C PRO A 26 6.50 -35.77 -23.52
N SER A 27 6.28 -37.07 -23.79
CA SER A 27 5.88 -38.01 -22.74
C SER A 27 7.07 -38.33 -21.82
N LEU A 28 6.82 -38.62 -20.54
CA LEU A 28 7.87 -38.97 -19.58
C LEU A 28 8.79 -40.12 -20.04
N PRO A 29 8.27 -41.21 -20.64
CA PRO A 29 9.14 -42.26 -21.17
C PRO A 29 10.04 -41.76 -22.29
N ARG A 30 9.54 -40.86 -23.15
CA ARG A 30 10.30 -40.27 -24.25
C ARG A 30 11.37 -39.31 -23.74
N GLY A 31 11.08 -38.55 -22.69
CA GLY A 31 12.06 -37.71 -22.00
C GLY A 31 13.16 -38.54 -21.35
N ALA A 32 12.80 -39.64 -20.67
CA ALA A 32 13.77 -40.56 -20.07
C ALA A 32 14.65 -41.27 -21.12
N GLU A 33 14.06 -41.73 -22.24
CA GLU A 33 14.81 -42.30 -23.36
C GLU A 33 15.77 -41.27 -23.98
N TRP A 34 15.30 -40.03 -24.17
CA TRP A 34 16.12 -38.96 -24.71
C TRP A 34 17.30 -38.64 -23.78
N VAL A 35 17.06 -38.45 -22.48
CA VAL A 35 18.10 -38.24 -21.46
C VAL A 35 19.11 -39.38 -21.44
N LYS A 36 18.65 -40.62 -21.53
CA LYS A 36 19.51 -41.79 -21.60
C LYS A 36 20.37 -41.80 -22.85
N SER A 37 19.82 -41.36 -23.99
CA SER A 37 20.55 -41.27 -25.25
C SER A 37 21.57 -40.12 -25.27
N GLU A 38 21.22 -38.97 -24.71
CA GLU A 38 22.02 -37.74 -24.79
C GLU A 38 23.12 -37.71 -23.71
N PHE A 39 22.77 -38.08 -22.47
CA PHE A 39 23.67 -37.99 -21.32
C PHE A 39 24.17 -39.34 -20.81
N GLY A 40 23.64 -40.46 -21.34
CA GLY A 40 24.00 -41.80 -20.85
C GLY A 40 23.51 -42.10 -19.44
N LYS A 41 22.49 -41.36 -18.94
CA LYS A 41 21.95 -41.47 -17.58
C LYS A 41 20.58 -42.15 -17.59
N ASP A 42 20.39 -43.15 -16.72
CA ASP A 42 19.06 -43.68 -16.39
C ASP A 42 18.48 -42.82 -15.27
N VAL A 43 17.62 -41.86 -15.65
CA VAL A 43 16.99 -40.91 -14.72
C VAL A 43 15.53 -41.35 -14.49
N PRO A 44 15.05 -41.39 -13.23
CA PRO A 44 13.65 -41.70 -12.91
C PRO A 44 12.66 -40.79 -13.65
N GLU A 45 11.53 -41.34 -14.10
CA GLU A 45 10.47 -40.55 -14.75
C GLU A 45 9.91 -39.44 -13.86
N ALA A 46 9.97 -39.60 -12.53
CA ALA A 46 9.58 -38.55 -11.59
C ALA A 46 10.48 -37.32 -11.69
N ASP A 47 11.79 -37.51 -11.82
CA ASP A 47 12.75 -36.41 -11.97
C ASP A 47 12.61 -35.73 -13.34
N ILE A 48 12.34 -36.53 -14.40
CA ILE A 48 12.00 -36.01 -15.72
C ILE A 48 10.71 -35.19 -15.66
N ARG A 49 9.70 -35.67 -14.94
CA ARG A 49 8.44 -34.94 -14.72
C ARG A 49 8.69 -33.63 -14.01
N THR A 50 9.44 -33.61 -12.92
CA THR A 50 9.76 -32.37 -12.19
C THR A 50 10.44 -31.34 -13.09
N VAL A 51 11.28 -31.76 -14.03
CA VAL A 51 11.90 -30.85 -15.01
C VAL A 51 10.89 -30.37 -16.05
N LEU A 52 10.03 -31.25 -16.58
CA LEU A 52 9.08 -30.91 -17.64
C LEU A 52 7.83 -30.17 -17.15
N ASP A 53 7.32 -30.42 -15.95
CA ASP A 53 6.19 -29.70 -15.36
C ASP A 53 6.55 -28.22 -15.14
N ARG A 54 7.84 -27.91 -14.94
CA ARG A 54 8.37 -26.53 -14.95
C ARG A 54 8.35 -25.87 -16.33
N ALA A 55 8.22 -26.65 -17.40
CA ALA A 55 8.07 -26.14 -18.77
C ALA A 55 6.62 -25.73 -19.08
N ASP A 56 5.62 -26.33 -18.40
CA ASP A 56 4.21 -25.97 -18.60
C ASP A 56 3.85 -24.63 -17.92
N THR A 57 4.73 -24.09 -17.06
CA THR A 57 4.60 -22.78 -16.40
C THR A 57 5.32 -21.64 -17.13
N MET A 58 5.55 -21.76 -18.44
CA MET A 58 6.46 -20.93 -19.26
C MET A 58 6.05 -19.45 -19.52
N ASP A 59 5.23 -18.82 -18.68
CA ASP A 59 4.85 -17.41 -18.86
C ASP A 59 5.65 -16.47 -17.92
N ASP A 60 6.30 -15.49 -18.57
CA ASP A 60 6.67 -14.16 -18.08
C ASP A 60 8.03 -13.84 -17.41
N PHE A 61 8.59 -14.56 -16.44
CA PHE A 61 9.92 -14.24 -15.86
C PHE A 61 10.70 -15.47 -15.33
N HIS A 62 11.44 -16.14 -16.21
CA HIS A 62 12.07 -17.44 -15.88
C HIS A 62 13.55 -17.33 -15.50
N ALA A 63 13.93 -17.96 -14.37
CA ALA A 63 15.31 -18.07 -13.87
C ALA A 63 16.32 -18.73 -14.84
N TYR A 64 15.82 -19.40 -15.88
CA TYR A 64 16.62 -20.17 -16.84
C TYR A 64 16.80 -19.51 -18.20
N ASN A 65 16.00 -18.48 -18.51
CA ASN A 65 16.00 -17.86 -19.82
C ASN A 65 16.93 -16.63 -19.88
N ASP A 66 18.25 -16.86 -19.85
CA ASP A 66 19.27 -15.80 -19.95
C ASP A 66 19.71 -15.51 -21.40
N GLY A 67 18.86 -15.78 -22.39
CA GLY A 67 19.24 -15.76 -23.80
C GLY A 67 19.71 -17.12 -24.36
N GLU A 68 19.83 -18.15 -23.53
CA GLU A 68 20.31 -19.48 -23.95
C GLU A 68 19.26 -20.40 -24.56
N ILE A 69 18.00 -20.24 -24.15
CA ILE A 69 16.85 -21.10 -24.52
C ILE A 69 15.89 -20.32 -25.43
N ALA A 70 15.65 -19.06 -25.09
CA ALA A 70 14.78 -18.13 -25.79
C ALA A 70 15.39 -16.70 -25.68
N PRO A 71 14.80 -15.66 -26.28
CA PRO A 71 15.26 -14.29 -26.09
C PRO A 71 15.29 -13.92 -24.61
N LEU A 72 16.34 -13.20 -24.18
CA LEU A 72 16.45 -12.68 -22.83
C LEU A 72 15.28 -11.72 -22.53
N ILE A 73 14.50 -12.03 -21.49
CA ILE A 73 13.42 -11.19 -20.97
C ILE A 73 13.63 -11.01 -19.46
N ARG A 74 13.76 -9.76 -19.03
CA ARG A 74 13.99 -9.32 -17.65
C ARG A 74 13.23 -8.01 -17.39
N PRO A 75 12.91 -7.65 -16.15
CA PRO A 75 12.40 -6.31 -15.85
C PRO A 75 13.37 -5.26 -16.41
N GLY A 76 12.87 -4.34 -17.23
CA GLY A 76 13.68 -3.33 -17.92
C GLY A 76 14.35 -3.77 -19.23
N PHE A 77 14.19 -5.04 -19.64
CA PHE A 77 14.69 -5.54 -20.92
C PHE A 77 13.76 -6.60 -21.50
N GLY A 78 12.97 -6.22 -22.50
CA GLY A 78 11.95 -7.07 -23.11
C GLY A 78 10.59 -7.01 -22.40
N LYS A 79 10.54 -6.47 -21.18
CA LYS A 79 9.34 -6.10 -20.40
C LYS A 79 9.57 -4.80 -19.63
N ASP A 80 8.50 -4.16 -19.21
CA ASP A 80 8.57 -2.98 -18.35
C ASP A 80 9.00 -3.40 -16.92
N PHE A 81 9.48 -2.46 -16.10
CA PHE A 81 9.99 -2.85 -14.77
C PHE A 81 8.91 -3.22 -13.76
N TRP A 82 7.71 -2.65 -13.92
CA TRP A 82 6.55 -2.91 -13.07
C TRP A 82 5.73 -4.12 -13.54
N ASP A 83 6.10 -4.74 -14.66
CA ASP A 83 5.50 -6.01 -15.07
C ASP A 83 5.99 -7.08 -14.10
N MET A 84 5.16 -7.44 -13.12
CA MET A 84 5.43 -8.47 -12.13
C MET A 84 4.71 -9.77 -12.50
N PRO A 85 5.22 -10.95 -12.07
CA PRO A 85 4.43 -12.19 -12.15
C PRO A 85 3.12 -12.05 -11.35
N ASP A 86 2.06 -12.76 -11.73
CA ASP A 86 0.76 -12.74 -11.04
C ASP A 86 0.91 -12.92 -9.49
N ASP A 87 0.14 -12.12 -8.73
CA ASP A 87 0.39 -11.61 -7.36
C ASP A 87 0.65 -12.62 -6.21
N ASP A 88 0.55 -13.94 -6.40
CA ASP A 88 0.61 -14.91 -5.27
C ASP A 88 1.95 -15.67 -5.14
N ALA A 89 3.00 -15.32 -5.88
CA ALA A 89 4.23 -16.12 -5.92
C ALA A 89 5.56 -15.37 -5.70
N ALA A 90 5.57 -14.04 -5.68
CA ALA A 90 6.77 -13.23 -5.45
C ALA A 90 7.02 -12.98 -3.96
N PHE A 91 8.27 -12.71 -3.57
CA PHE A 91 8.55 -12.31 -2.20
C PHE A 91 8.06 -10.86 -1.96
N PRO A 92 7.34 -10.59 -0.86
CA PRO A 92 6.62 -9.33 -0.69
C PRO A 92 7.54 -8.11 -0.63
N SER A 93 7.09 -7.02 -1.24
CA SER A 93 7.77 -5.71 -1.21
C SER A 93 7.51 -4.97 0.09
N ALA A 94 8.58 -4.52 0.77
CA ALA A 94 8.51 -3.76 2.03
C ALA A 94 7.73 -2.43 1.91
N VAL A 95 7.71 -1.84 0.72
CA VAL A 95 7.18 -0.49 0.46
C VAL A 95 5.83 -0.50 -0.25
N GLN A 96 5.40 -1.64 -0.82
CA GLN A 96 4.16 -1.75 -1.60
C GLN A 96 3.14 -2.74 -0.98
N GLU A 97 3.58 -3.91 -0.50
CA GLU A 97 2.68 -5.01 -0.16
C GLU A 97 2.74 -5.40 1.33
N TRP A 98 3.92 -5.29 1.95
CA TRP A 98 4.17 -5.86 3.26
C TRP A 98 3.43 -5.15 4.40
N LYS A 99 2.65 -5.92 5.16
CA LYS A 99 2.08 -5.53 6.46
C LYS A 99 2.32 -6.67 7.45
N ALA A 100 2.89 -6.37 8.62
CA ALA A 100 3.17 -7.38 9.65
C ALA A 100 2.14 -7.34 10.79
N ALA A 101 1.82 -8.50 11.37
CA ALA A 101 0.97 -8.59 12.55
C ALA A 101 1.44 -7.64 13.67
N THR A 102 0.52 -6.88 14.26
CA THR A 102 0.89 -5.86 15.24
C THR A 102 1.25 -6.47 16.60
N LEU A 103 2.50 -6.33 17.04
CA LEU A 103 3.00 -7.01 18.24
C LEU A 103 2.71 -6.24 19.54
N THR A 104 2.39 -7.00 20.59
CA THR A 104 2.20 -6.46 21.94
C THR A 104 3.54 -6.18 22.63
N TRP A 105 3.54 -5.36 23.69
CA TRP A 105 4.73 -5.20 24.54
C TRP A 105 5.19 -6.51 25.19
N ALA A 106 4.29 -7.46 25.41
CA ALA A 106 4.62 -8.78 25.92
C ALA A 106 5.37 -9.63 24.87
N GLU A 107 4.94 -9.57 23.61
CA GLU A 107 5.61 -10.20 22.48
C GLU A 107 7.04 -9.66 22.32
N ILE A 108 7.21 -8.34 22.27
CA ILE A 108 8.54 -7.70 22.15
C ILE A 108 9.43 -8.07 23.34
N ALA A 109 8.87 -8.21 24.55
CA ALA A 109 9.63 -8.64 25.72
C ALA A 109 10.11 -10.10 25.60
N ILE A 110 9.30 -11.00 25.02
CA ILE A 110 9.70 -12.39 24.70
C ILE A 110 10.85 -12.37 23.68
N LEU A 111 10.69 -11.65 22.57
CA LEU A 111 11.70 -11.57 21.51
C LEU A 111 13.03 -10.99 22.05
N TRP A 112 12.96 -9.95 22.89
CA TRP A 112 14.12 -9.38 23.57
C TRP A 112 14.79 -10.40 24.48
N PHE A 113 14.02 -11.13 25.29
CA PHE A 113 14.55 -12.15 26.19
C PHE A 113 15.24 -13.29 25.41
N VAL A 114 14.61 -13.76 24.33
CA VAL A 114 15.18 -14.78 23.44
C VAL A 114 16.51 -14.28 22.85
N GLU A 115 16.57 -13.06 22.34
CA GLU A 115 17.82 -12.47 21.81
C GLU A 115 18.91 -12.37 22.89
N LYS A 116 18.56 -11.96 24.12
CA LYS A 116 19.54 -11.86 25.21
C LYS A 116 20.06 -13.22 25.66
N ILE A 117 19.20 -14.23 25.79
CA ILE A 117 19.60 -15.57 26.22
C ILE A 117 20.42 -16.28 25.14
N THR A 118 19.99 -16.22 23.88
CA THR A 118 20.69 -16.87 22.76
C THR A 118 22.06 -16.27 22.46
N ASN A 119 22.38 -15.10 23.03
CA ASN A 119 23.72 -14.51 22.99
C ASN A 119 24.66 -15.00 24.09
N LYS A 120 24.15 -15.70 25.12
CA LYS A 120 24.98 -16.27 26.19
C LYS A 120 25.69 -17.53 25.67
N PRO A 121 26.96 -17.76 26.05
CA PRO A 121 27.65 -19.01 25.70
C PRO A 121 26.88 -20.24 26.17
N ASP A 122 26.85 -21.31 25.37
CA ASP A 122 26.20 -22.59 25.65
C ASP A 122 24.73 -22.49 26.10
N TRP A 123 24.01 -21.44 25.68
CA TRP A 123 22.62 -21.21 26.10
C TRP A 123 21.72 -22.43 25.81
N HIS A 124 21.94 -23.11 24.69
CA HIS A 124 21.19 -24.28 24.23
C HIS A 124 21.31 -25.48 25.19
N VAL A 125 22.44 -25.62 25.89
CA VAL A 125 22.60 -26.61 26.97
C VAL A 125 22.06 -26.06 28.30
N LYS A 126 22.36 -24.79 28.59
CA LYS A 126 22.06 -24.14 29.88
C LYS A 126 20.56 -23.94 30.12
N VAL A 127 19.74 -23.88 29.07
CA VAL A 127 18.26 -23.78 29.17
C VAL A 127 17.60 -25.01 29.81
N PHE A 128 18.29 -26.14 29.88
CA PHE A 128 17.85 -27.36 30.56
C PHE A 128 18.37 -27.47 32.00
N ASN A 129 19.20 -26.53 32.46
CA ASN A 129 19.70 -26.48 33.83
C ASN A 129 18.81 -25.55 34.68
N GLU A 130 18.00 -26.13 35.55
CA GLU A 130 17.04 -25.39 36.38
C GLU A 130 17.69 -24.34 37.30
N GLU A 131 18.92 -24.54 37.79
CA GLU A 131 19.63 -23.53 38.60
C GLU A 131 20.01 -22.31 37.77
N ILE A 132 20.39 -22.50 36.51
CA ILE A 132 20.73 -21.41 35.59
C ILE A 132 19.47 -20.70 35.13
N VAL A 133 18.43 -21.46 34.77
CA VAL A 133 17.11 -20.94 34.40
C VAL A 133 16.53 -20.09 35.54
N ALA A 134 16.69 -20.50 36.80
CA ALA A 134 16.27 -19.70 37.95
C ALA A 134 17.01 -18.35 38.04
N LYS A 135 18.30 -18.30 37.68
CA LYS A 135 19.06 -17.04 37.59
C LYS A 135 18.56 -16.17 36.45
N TRP A 136 18.31 -16.74 35.28
CA TRP A 136 17.74 -15.99 34.15
C TRP A 136 16.35 -15.45 34.46
N LYS A 137 15.52 -16.22 35.19
CA LYS A 137 14.23 -15.74 35.72
C LYS A 137 14.44 -14.52 36.61
N HIS A 138 15.38 -14.60 37.56
CA HIS A 138 15.67 -13.49 38.46
C HIS A 138 16.18 -12.25 37.70
N GLU A 139 17.07 -12.43 36.73
CA GLU A 139 17.60 -11.36 35.89
C GLU A 139 16.50 -10.66 35.09
N VAL A 140 15.67 -11.39 34.34
CA VAL A 140 14.63 -10.79 33.49
C VAL A 140 13.52 -10.11 34.30
N MET A 141 13.19 -10.66 35.47
CA MET A 141 12.18 -10.07 36.38
C MET A 141 12.68 -8.78 37.05
N ALA A 142 14.00 -8.55 37.07
CA ALA A 142 14.63 -7.36 37.63
C ALA A 142 14.99 -6.29 36.57
N VAL A 143 14.68 -6.54 35.29
CA VAL A 143 14.96 -5.60 34.20
C VAL A 143 14.15 -4.31 34.38
N ASP A 144 14.85 -3.18 34.30
CA ASP A 144 14.19 -1.89 34.07
C ASP A 144 13.91 -1.74 32.57
N TRP A 145 12.68 -2.05 32.20
CA TRP A 145 12.22 -2.03 30.81
C TRP A 145 12.34 -0.65 30.16
N ARG A 146 12.22 0.44 30.92
CA ARG A 146 12.41 1.80 30.40
C ARG A 146 13.87 2.08 30.08
N ALA A 147 14.79 1.61 30.92
CA ALA A 147 16.23 1.79 30.71
C ALA A 147 16.73 1.06 29.45
N VAL A 148 16.05 0.00 29.02
CA VAL A 148 16.37 -0.74 27.78
C VAL A 148 15.52 -0.29 26.57
N GLY A 149 14.79 0.83 26.68
CA GLY A 149 14.02 1.40 25.59
C GLY A 149 12.65 0.75 25.33
N LEU A 150 12.21 -0.20 26.17
CA LEU A 150 10.96 -0.93 26.04
C LEU A 150 9.93 -0.42 27.06
N LYS A 151 9.47 0.82 26.88
CA LYS A 151 8.81 1.66 27.91
C LYS A 151 7.70 0.99 28.73
N TYR A 152 6.87 0.15 28.11
CA TYR A 152 5.72 -0.50 28.76
C TYR A 152 5.81 -2.03 28.74
N ALA A 153 6.96 -2.59 28.35
CA ALA A 153 7.21 -4.01 28.46
C ALA A 153 7.16 -4.48 29.91
N TYR A 154 6.79 -5.75 30.07
CA TYR A 154 6.76 -6.44 31.33
C TYR A 154 7.09 -7.91 31.10
N PHE A 155 7.49 -8.59 32.17
CA PHE A 155 7.80 -10.01 32.13
C PHE A 155 7.36 -10.63 33.45
N ASP A 156 6.32 -11.45 33.41
CA ASP A 156 5.79 -12.13 34.59
C ASP A 156 6.02 -13.64 34.51
N GLU A 157 5.51 -14.38 35.49
CA GLU A 157 5.71 -15.82 35.55
C GLU A 157 5.09 -16.59 34.37
N HIS A 158 3.98 -16.09 33.80
CA HIS A 158 3.33 -16.73 32.65
C HIS A 158 4.16 -16.52 31.39
N LEU A 159 4.60 -15.28 31.13
CA LEU A 159 5.50 -14.98 30.01
C LEU A 159 6.83 -15.74 30.12
N PHE A 160 7.41 -15.84 31.33
CA PHE A 160 8.64 -16.60 31.52
C PHE A 160 8.46 -18.09 31.23
N LYS A 161 7.36 -18.70 31.67
CA LYS A 161 7.07 -20.11 31.37
C LYS A 161 6.90 -20.32 29.86
N PHE A 162 6.18 -19.42 29.19
CA PHE A 162 6.01 -19.45 27.74
C PHE A 162 7.37 -19.35 27.02
N ALA A 163 8.13 -18.29 27.29
CA ALA A 163 9.41 -18.04 26.64
C ALA A 163 10.46 -19.12 26.94
N LEU A 164 10.44 -19.72 28.13
CA LEU A 164 11.32 -20.84 28.47
C LEU A 164 10.97 -22.10 27.66
N ALA A 165 9.68 -22.39 27.46
CA ALA A 165 9.25 -23.52 26.64
C ALA A 165 9.73 -23.34 25.19
N GLU A 166 9.51 -22.15 24.63
CA GLU A 166 10.00 -21.79 23.30
C GLU A 166 11.53 -21.88 23.19
N LEU A 167 12.27 -21.31 24.14
CA LEU A 167 13.74 -21.39 24.15
C LEU A 167 14.27 -22.82 24.16
N ARG A 168 13.57 -23.75 24.83
CA ARG A 168 13.95 -25.17 24.84
C ARG A 168 13.71 -25.85 23.50
N GLU A 169 12.69 -25.43 22.75
CA GLU A 169 12.48 -25.90 21.37
C GLU A 169 13.50 -25.29 20.41
N LYS A 170 13.75 -23.99 20.50
CA LYS A 170 14.83 -23.32 19.76
C LYS A 170 16.20 -23.94 20.05
N ALA A 171 16.46 -24.40 21.27
CA ALA A 171 17.69 -25.10 21.60
C ALA A 171 17.83 -26.43 20.85
N LYS A 172 16.75 -27.22 20.74
CA LYS A 172 16.73 -28.46 19.94
C LYS A 172 16.90 -28.18 18.44
N LEU A 173 16.25 -27.11 17.95
CA LEU A 173 16.42 -26.66 16.57
C LEU A 173 17.87 -26.28 16.31
N TYR A 174 18.47 -25.47 17.18
CA TYR A 174 19.87 -25.07 17.09
C TYR A 174 20.83 -26.27 17.15
N GLU A 175 20.61 -27.24 18.04
CA GLU A 175 21.42 -28.46 18.08
C GLU A 175 21.33 -29.28 16.79
N ALA A 176 20.17 -29.29 16.14
CA ALA A 176 19.95 -30.05 14.91
C ALA A 176 20.45 -29.31 13.65
N THR A 177 20.37 -27.98 13.61
CA THR A 177 20.57 -27.19 12.38
C THR A 177 21.69 -26.16 12.47
N GLY A 178 22.12 -25.78 13.67
CA GLY A 178 23.05 -24.68 13.91
C GLY A 178 22.43 -23.27 13.72
N LEU A 179 21.13 -23.18 13.48
CA LEU A 179 20.42 -21.93 13.20
C LEU A 179 19.58 -21.47 14.40
N ILE A 180 19.53 -20.16 14.61
CA ILE A 180 18.77 -19.53 15.69
C ILE A 180 17.82 -18.49 15.08
N PRO A 181 16.52 -18.80 14.93
CA PRO A 181 15.53 -17.80 14.57
C PRO A 181 15.28 -16.85 15.75
N VAL A 182 15.34 -15.55 15.48
CA VAL A 182 15.05 -14.43 16.39
C VAL A 182 14.19 -13.41 15.65
N PHE A 183 13.45 -12.57 16.38
CA PHE A 183 12.47 -11.65 15.79
C PHE A 183 11.52 -12.38 14.82
N ASP A 184 11.09 -13.57 15.24
CA ASP A 184 10.36 -14.56 14.46
C ASP A 184 8.85 -14.47 14.70
N ALA A 185 8.24 -13.44 14.13
CA ALA A 185 6.80 -13.19 14.15
C ALA A 185 6.23 -13.37 12.73
N SER A 186 5.86 -12.29 12.03
CA SER A 186 5.41 -12.33 10.63
C SER A 186 6.51 -12.68 9.63
N SER A 187 7.77 -12.40 9.97
CA SER A 187 8.95 -12.92 9.26
C SER A 187 10.03 -13.24 10.29
N VAL A 188 11.29 -13.46 9.87
CA VAL A 188 12.35 -13.92 10.79
C VAL A 188 13.72 -13.31 10.52
N VAL A 189 14.49 -13.07 11.58
CA VAL A 189 15.93 -12.87 11.51
C VAL A 189 16.62 -14.15 11.99
N ILE A 190 17.52 -14.73 11.20
CA ILE A 190 18.21 -15.97 11.55
C ILE A 190 19.68 -15.65 11.81
N LYS A 191 20.23 -16.16 12.91
CA LYS A 191 21.66 -16.06 13.20
C LYS A 191 22.30 -17.42 13.44
N SER A 192 23.58 -17.52 13.11
CA SER A 192 24.43 -18.66 13.45
C SER A 192 25.83 -18.16 13.83
N ASP A 193 26.36 -18.67 14.93
CA ASP A 193 27.71 -18.32 15.44
C ASP A 193 28.76 -19.36 15.04
N ASN A 194 28.37 -20.43 14.35
CA ASN A 194 29.23 -21.56 14.00
C ASN A 194 28.98 -22.11 12.59
N ALA A 195 28.18 -21.43 11.76
CA ALA A 195 27.94 -21.81 10.37
C ALA A 195 29.23 -21.76 9.54
N ILE A 196 30.06 -20.74 9.73
CA ILE A 196 31.33 -20.57 9.01
C ILE A 196 32.48 -21.16 9.83
N THR A 197 33.19 -22.12 9.22
CA THR A 197 34.35 -22.76 9.85
C THR A 197 35.56 -21.81 9.92
N PRO A 198 36.48 -21.96 10.89
CA PRO A 198 37.70 -21.17 10.97
C PRO A 198 38.55 -21.20 9.70
N GLU A 199 38.55 -22.31 8.97
CA GLU A 199 39.28 -22.46 7.70
C GLU A 199 38.73 -21.51 6.63
N VAL A 200 37.40 -21.49 6.44
CA VAL A 200 36.71 -20.60 5.49
C VAL A 200 36.89 -19.13 5.88
N LYS A 201 36.82 -18.81 7.17
CA LYS A 201 37.11 -17.46 7.67
C LYS A 201 38.51 -17.00 7.29
N GLU A 202 39.52 -17.85 7.51
CA GLU A 202 40.91 -17.51 7.21
C GLU A 202 41.16 -17.42 5.69
N GLU A 203 40.52 -18.27 4.89
CA GLU A 203 40.50 -18.14 3.43
C GLU A 203 39.88 -16.80 3.00
N LEU A 204 38.79 -16.37 3.64
CA LEU A 204 38.12 -15.10 3.35
C LEU A 204 39.02 -13.92 3.70
N ARG A 205 39.60 -13.91 4.91
CA ARG A 205 40.54 -12.87 5.34
C ARG A 205 41.72 -12.73 4.38
N LYS A 206 42.31 -13.84 3.94
CA LYS A 206 43.41 -13.84 2.96
C LYS A 206 42.97 -13.34 1.59
N GLY A 207 41.80 -13.76 1.10
CA GLY A 207 41.27 -13.33 -0.18
C GLY A 207 40.95 -11.84 -0.21
N VAL A 208 40.35 -11.33 0.87
CA VAL A 208 39.98 -9.91 1.02
C VAL A 208 41.19 -9.02 1.29
N ALA A 209 42.24 -9.53 1.95
CA ALA A 209 43.48 -8.79 2.19
C ALA A 209 44.13 -8.27 0.89
N ALA A 210 43.93 -8.93 -0.25
CA ALA A 210 44.42 -8.46 -1.55
C ALA A 210 43.68 -7.20 -2.07
N LEU A 211 42.42 -7.00 -1.65
CA LEU A 211 41.63 -5.82 -1.96
C LEU A 211 41.87 -4.69 -0.95
N GLU A 212 42.10 -5.05 0.31
CA GLU A 212 42.28 -4.09 1.40
C GLU A 212 43.70 -3.49 1.45
N ASN A 213 44.74 -4.29 1.19
CA ASN A 213 46.14 -3.88 1.30
C ASN A 213 46.68 -3.27 0.00
N VAL A 214 45.92 -2.34 -0.57
CA VAL A 214 46.34 -1.51 -1.71
C VAL A 214 47.00 -0.20 -1.21
N PRO A 215 47.81 0.47 -2.05
CA PRO A 215 48.33 1.81 -1.75
C PRO A 215 47.22 2.79 -1.32
N GLU A 216 47.52 3.73 -0.43
CA GLU A 216 46.50 4.63 0.15
C GLU A 216 45.74 5.45 -0.91
N ASN A 217 46.40 5.82 -2.01
CA ASN A 217 45.78 6.52 -3.14
C ASN A 217 44.85 5.64 -4.00
N GLU A 218 44.88 4.33 -3.83
CA GLU A 218 44.02 3.36 -4.52
C GLU A 218 42.84 2.90 -3.64
N LYS A 219 42.86 3.20 -2.34
CA LYS A 219 41.75 2.89 -1.43
C LYS A 219 40.49 3.68 -1.81
N ASP A 220 39.37 2.98 -1.90
CA ASP A 220 38.08 3.56 -2.22
C ASP A 220 37.27 3.83 -0.94
N TRP A 221 37.51 5.00 -0.36
CA TRP A 221 36.76 5.44 0.81
C TRP A 221 35.34 5.87 0.42
N HIS A 222 34.34 5.34 1.13
CA HIS A 222 32.94 5.61 0.86
C HIS A 222 32.63 7.12 0.98
N PRO A 223 31.93 7.73 0.02
CA PRO A 223 31.57 9.14 0.07
C PRO A 223 30.83 9.51 1.37
N GLY A 224 31.18 10.65 1.98
CA GLY A 224 30.52 11.12 3.20
C GLY A 224 30.86 10.36 4.49
N SER A 225 31.68 9.30 4.44
CA SER A 225 32.03 8.49 5.62
C SER A 225 33.14 9.09 6.50
N ASP A 226 33.69 10.25 6.11
CA ASP A 226 34.89 10.84 6.73
C ASP A 226 36.07 9.84 6.80
N GLY A 227 36.25 9.01 5.76
CA GLY A 227 37.34 8.03 5.69
C GLY A 227 37.25 6.92 6.75
N LYS A 228 36.03 6.59 7.20
CA LYS A 228 35.78 5.48 8.15
C LYS A 228 35.28 4.23 7.45
N VAL A 229 34.62 4.34 6.30
CA VAL A 229 34.06 3.19 5.57
C VAL A 229 34.86 2.97 4.30
N LEU A 230 35.52 1.81 4.20
CA LEU A 230 36.31 1.40 3.05
C LEU A 230 35.52 0.41 2.20
N ASP A 231 35.25 0.79 0.95
CA ASP A 231 34.57 -0.03 -0.04
C ASP A 231 35.60 -0.96 -0.72
N LEU A 232 35.40 -2.28 -0.63
CA LEU A 232 36.30 -3.27 -1.25
C LEU A 232 35.66 -3.88 -2.50
N VAL A 233 34.41 -4.32 -2.36
CA VAL A 233 33.53 -4.68 -3.47
C VAL A 233 32.22 -3.96 -3.21
N HIS A 234 31.95 -2.90 -3.95
CA HIS A 234 30.72 -2.13 -3.79
C HIS A 234 29.84 -2.23 -5.04
N PRO A 235 28.56 -2.63 -4.91
CA PRO A 235 27.67 -2.87 -6.05
C PRO A 235 27.32 -1.60 -6.84
N SER A 236 27.37 -0.42 -6.20
CA SER A 236 27.21 0.87 -6.87
C SER A 236 28.40 1.31 -7.73
N LEU A 237 29.49 0.54 -7.79
CA LEU A 237 30.61 0.82 -8.69
C LEU A 237 30.47 -0.07 -9.94
N TRP A 238 30.46 0.55 -11.12
CA TRP A 238 30.07 -0.08 -12.39
C TRP A 238 28.68 -0.76 -12.37
N PRO A 239 27.62 -0.07 -11.92
CA PRO A 239 26.26 -0.57 -12.03
C PRO A 239 25.83 -0.66 -13.51
N LEU A 240 24.70 -1.31 -13.79
CA LEU A 240 24.02 -1.11 -15.07
C LEU A 240 23.62 0.37 -15.17
N VAL A 241 23.89 0.99 -16.32
CA VAL A 241 23.46 2.34 -16.67
C VAL A 241 22.64 2.26 -17.95
N PHE A 242 21.34 2.48 -17.85
CA PHE A 242 20.46 2.44 -19.02
C PHE A 242 20.86 3.51 -20.04
N GLY A 243 20.87 3.15 -21.33
CA GLY A 243 21.35 4.02 -22.41
C GLY A 243 22.88 4.09 -22.57
N LYS A 244 23.67 3.44 -21.69
CA LYS A 244 25.15 3.46 -21.75
C LYS A 244 25.79 2.08 -21.65
N SER A 245 25.34 1.26 -20.71
CA SER A 245 25.86 -0.10 -20.54
C SER A 245 25.52 -0.99 -21.74
N ARG A 246 26.31 -2.05 -21.92
CA ARG A 246 26.06 -3.04 -22.97
C ARG A 246 25.35 -4.26 -22.40
N ILE A 247 24.56 -4.92 -23.25
CA ILE A 247 23.87 -6.17 -22.93
C ILE A 247 24.03 -7.19 -24.05
N VAL A 248 24.24 -8.44 -23.66
CA VAL A 248 24.29 -9.63 -24.52
C VAL A 248 23.00 -10.41 -24.27
N SER A 249 22.15 -10.46 -25.28
CA SER A 249 20.78 -10.99 -25.19
C SER A 249 20.59 -12.38 -25.79
N ASP A 250 21.58 -12.89 -26.51
CA ASP A 250 21.54 -14.14 -27.28
C ASP A 250 22.38 -15.28 -26.67
N LYS A 251 23.12 -15.00 -25.59
CA LYS A 251 23.94 -15.98 -24.88
C LYS A 251 24.31 -15.50 -23.47
N ARG A 252 24.70 -16.47 -22.65
CA ARG A 252 25.25 -16.24 -21.31
C ARG A 252 26.74 -15.95 -21.34
N ILE A 253 27.18 -15.00 -20.52
CA ILE A 253 28.59 -14.72 -20.23
C ILE A 253 29.00 -15.56 -19.01
N LEU A 254 29.75 -16.63 -19.26
CA LEU A 254 30.30 -17.48 -18.20
C LEU A 254 31.52 -16.83 -17.54
N LEU A 255 31.81 -17.23 -16.30
CA LEU A 255 32.91 -16.71 -15.49
C LEU A 255 34.27 -16.82 -16.22
N GLN A 256 34.50 -17.91 -16.94
CA GLN A 256 35.72 -18.15 -17.72
C GLN A 256 35.83 -17.25 -18.97
N ASP A 257 34.68 -16.82 -19.52
CA ASP A 257 34.59 -16.03 -20.76
C ASP A 257 34.51 -14.52 -20.48
N THR A 258 34.56 -14.12 -19.21
CA THR A 258 34.33 -12.75 -18.73
C THR A 258 35.23 -11.72 -19.44
N LEU A 259 36.55 -11.94 -19.50
CA LEU A 259 37.46 -10.99 -20.15
C LEU A 259 37.29 -10.94 -21.68
N ALA A 260 36.91 -12.05 -22.31
CA ALA A 260 36.64 -12.10 -23.74
C ALA A 260 35.34 -11.36 -24.10
N ALA A 261 34.37 -11.31 -23.18
CA ALA A 261 33.10 -10.65 -23.36
C ALA A 261 33.17 -9.12 -23.27
N CYS A 262 34.26 -8.55 -22.74
CA CYS A 262 34.48 -7.10 -22.65
C CYS A 262 34.10 -6.37 -23.96
N GLY A 263 33.10 -5.49 -23.85
CA GLY A 263 32.40 -4.68 -24.88
C GLY A 263 31.86 -5.36 -26.12
N THR A 264 31.60 -6.65 -25.99
CA THR A 264 30.55 -7.26 -26.79
C THR A 264 29.17 -6.74 -26.38
N GLY A 265 28.13 -7.10 -27.12
CA GLY A 265 26.76 -6.67 -26.83
C GLY A 265 26.39 -5.28 -27.35
N ASP A 266 25.09 -5.02 -27.35
CA ASP A 266 24.49 -3.77 -27.80
C ASP A 266 24.26 -2.83 -26.62
N VAL A 267 24.22 -1.52 -26.87
CA VAL A 267 23.87 -0.56 -25.81
C VAL A 267 22.43 -0.81 -25.40
N ILE A 268 22.22 -1.05 -24.10
CA ILE A 268 20.88 -1.26 -23.57
C ILE A 268 20.08 0.03 -23.71
N ALA A 269 18.88 -0.06 -24.27
CA ALA A 269 18.00 1.09 -24.39
C ALA A 269 17.56 1.58 -23.01
N ALA A 270 17.22 2.86 -22.92
CA ALA A 270 16.48 3.32 -21.77
C ALA A 270 15.10 2.62 -21.74
N PRO A 271 14.65 2.18 -20.57
CA PRO A 271 13.32 1.61 -20.37
C PRO A 271 12.24 2.61 -20.81
N LYS A 272 11.19 2.12 -21.48
CA LYS A 272 10.07 2.94 -21.94
C LYS A 272 9.19 3.31 -20.73
N ASN A 273 8.51 4.46 -20.79
CA ASN A 273 7.58 4.90 -19.74
C ASN A 273 8.21 5.07 -18.33
N ALA A 274 9.53 5.28 -18.28
CA ALA A 274 10.26 5.58 -17.04
C ALA A 274 9.72 6.81 -16.27
N GLU A 275 9.06 7.72 -16.98
CA GLU A 275 8.45 8.94 -16.43
C GLU A 275 7.04 8.70 -15.85
N ASP A 276 6.42 7.53 -16.12
CA ASP A 276 5.04 7.18 -15.72
C ASP A 276 4.96 6.46 -14.35
N SER A 277 6.09 6.15 -13.68
CA SER A 277 6.03 5.53 -12.35
C SER A 277 5.63 6.58 -11.31
N SER A 278 4.33 6.66 -11.01
CA SER A 278 3.70 7.61 -10.09
C SER A 278 4.29 7.60 -8.66
N GLU A 279 5.00 6.55 -8.27
CA GLU A 279 5.49 6.36 -6.89
C GLU A 279 6.95 6.81 -6.68
N GLY A 280 7.74 7.04 -7.73
CA GLY A 280 9.17 7.41 -7.60
C GLY A 280 10.04 6.38 -6.87
N LEU A 281 9.62 5.10 -6.83
CA LEU A 281 10.31 4.01 -6.11
C LEU A 281 11.25 3.17 -7.00
N TRP A 282 11.23 3.41 -8.30
CA TRP A 282 11.99 2.67 -9.32
C TRP A 282 13.11 3.53 -9.89
N SER A 283 14.25 2.92 -10.25
CA SER A 283 15.29 3.60 -11.01
C SER A 283 15.25 3.22 -12.49
N ALA A 284 14.96 4.20 -13.34
CA ALA A 284 15.08 4.07 -14.79
C ALA A 284 16.51 4.30 -15.32
N LYS A 285 17.44 4.69 -14.44
CA LYS A 285 18.82 5.05 -14.80
C LYS A 285 19.81 3.96 -14.42
N PHE A 286 19.64 3.37 -13.24
CA PHE A 286 20.63 2.48 -12.65
C PHE A 286 20.03 1.18 -12.13
N GLN A 287 20.80 0.11 -12.19
CA GLN A 287 20.48 -1.15 -11.52
C GLN A 287 21.78 -1.81 -11.03
N TRP A 288 21.79 -2.36 -9.82
CA TRP A 288 22.85 -3.25 -9.39
C TRP A 288 22.85 -4.55 -10.21
N LEU A 289 24.05 -5.07 -10.45
CA LEU A 289 24.28 -6.27 -11.25
C LEU A 289 24.53 -7.47 -10.33
N PRO A 290 23.56 -8.38 -10.16
CA PRO A 290 23.81 -9.65 -9.48
C PRO A 290 24.69 -10.56 -10.34
N CYS A 291 25.38 -11.47 -9.66
CA CYS A 291 25.98 -12.63 -10.31
C CYS A 291 25.03 -13.83 -10.22
N ASP A 292 25.08 -14.69 -11.25
CA ASP A 292 24.30 -15.91 -11.30
C ASP A 292 25.00 -17.03 -10.53
N ILE A 293 24.19 -17.79 -9.80
CA ILE A 293 24.63 -18.95 -9.03
C ILE A 293 23.77 -20.15 -9.41
N ASP A 294 24.40 -21.17 -9.96
CA ASP A 294 23.75 -22.46 -10.21
C ASP A 294 23.79 -23.29 -8.90
N ILE A 295 22.66 -23.91 -8.53
CA ILE A 295 22.54 -24.76 -7.33
C ILE A 295 22.51 -26.23 -7.76
N GLU A 296 23.60 -26.94 -7.51
CA GLU A 296 23.73 -28.37 -7.82
C GLU A 296 23.81 -29.20 -6.54
N GLU A 297 22.79 -30.02 -6.29
CA GLU A 297 22.70 -30.84 -5.07
C GLU A 297 22.88 -29.97 -3.80
N GLY A 298 22.33 -28.75 -3.85
CA GLY A 298 22.41 -27.71 -2.82
C GLY A 298 23.77 -27.05 -2.64
N LYS A 299 24.72 -27.28 -3.55
CA LYS A 299 25.98 -26.55 -3.59
C LYS A 299 25.89 -25.38 -4.57
N PRO A 300 26.11 -24.14 -4.11
CA PRO A 300 26.14 -23.00 -5.01
C PRO A 300 27.43 -22.96 -5.80
N LYS A 301 27.32 -22.70 -7.11
CA LYS A 301 28.45 -22.41 -7.99
C LYS A 301 28.23 -21.06 -8.67
N ILE A 302 29.17 -20.14 -8.50
CA ILE A 302 29.12 -18.84 -9.17
C ILE A 302 29.48 -19.03 -10.64
N MET A 303 28.56 -18.64 -11.53
CA MET A 303 28.66 -18.92 -12.96
C MET A 303 28.96 -17.68 -13.80
N SER A 304 28.68 -16.48 -13.30
CA SER A 304 29.04 -15.20 -13.91
C SER A 304 29.90 -14.37 -12.96
N TYR A 305 30.59 -13.33 -13.45
CA TYR A 305 31.48 -12.54 -12.60
C TYR A 305 30.70 -11.78 -11.51
N ILE A 306 31.30 -11.63 -10.33
CA ILE A 306 30.83 -10.71 -9.31
C ILE A 306 31.20 -9.30 -9.75
N ASN A 307 30.21 -8.39 -9.82
CA ASN A 307 30.47 -7.00 -10.19
C ASN A 307 31.55 -6.41 -9.28
N ASN A 308 32.53 -5.71 -9.87
CA ASN A 308 33.67 -5.14 -9.16
C ASN A 308 34.61 -6.17 -8.49
N LEU A 309 34.63 -7.43 -8.92
CA LEU A 309 35.60 -8.42 -8.44
C LEU A 309 36.22 -9.22 -9.59
N HIS A 310 37.51 -9.00 -9.88
CA HIS A 310 38.16 -9.61 -11.04
C HIS A 310 38.24 -11.15 -10.93
N PRO A 311 37.68 -11.93 -11.88
CA PRO A 311 37.50 -13.37 -11.74
C PRO A 311 38.80 -14.17 -11.75
N GLN A 312 39.84 -13.70 -12.45
CA GLN A 312 41.14 -14.39 -12.49
C GLN A 312 42.05 -14.01 -11.32
N HIS A 313 42.23 -12.72 -11.03
CA HIS A 313 43.05 -12.24 -9.92
C HIS A 313 42.52 -12.67 -8.54
N HIS A 314 41.20 -12.82 -8.39
CA HIS A 314 40.56 -13.19 -7.13
C HIS A 314 39.83 -14.54 -7.20
N ALA A 315 40.25 -15.46 -8.07
CA ALA A 315 39.60 -16.77 -8.25
C ALA A 315 39.42 -17.56 -6.93
N GLY A 316 40.39 -17.46 -6.02
CA GLY A 316 40.28 -18.06 -4.68
C GLY A 316 39.14 -17.46 -3.86
N LEU A 317 38.95 -16.14 -3.91
CA LEU A 317 37.89 -15.45 -3.18
C LEU A 317 36.50 -15.82 -3.69
N TYR A 318 36.31 -16.04 -5.00
CA TYR A 318 35.06 -16.59 -5.54
C TYR A 318 34.71 -17.94 -4.91
N THR A 319 35.69 -18.85 -4.84
CA THR A 319 35.50 -20.17 -4.22
C THR A 319 35.18 -20.04 -2.72
N THR A 320 35.78 -19.08 -2.03
CA THR A 320 35.46 -18.82 -0.62
C THR A 320 34.05 -18.24 -0.44
N ILE A 321 33.61 -17.33 -1.32
CA ILE A 321 32.26 -16.78 -1.30
C ILE A 321 31.22 -17.87 -1.56
N GLU A 322 31.48 -18.81 -2.47
CA GLU A 322 30.63 -20.01 -2.67
C GLU A 322 30.44 -20.80 -1.37
N LYS A 323 31.50 -20.98 -0.57
CA LYS A 323 31.40 -21.68 0.72
C LYS A 323 30.55 -20.91 1.75
N VAL A 324 30.60 -19.57 1.74
CA VAL A 324 29.74 -18.75 2.62
C VAL A 324 28.29 -18.81 2.12
N LEU A 325 28.07 -18.69 0.80
CA LEU A 325 26.76 -18.83 0.17
C LEU A 325 26.10 -20.16 0.53
N GLU A 326 26.86 -21.27 0.51
CA GLU A 326 26.36 -22.60 0.90
C GLU A 326 25.73 -22.60 2.30
N LYS A 327 26.28 -21.80 3.22
CA LYS A 327 25.78 -21.67 4.59
C LYS A 327 24.63 -20.67 4.73
N SER A 328 24.50 -19.73 3.79
CA SER A 328 23.37 -18.80 3.72
C SER A 328 22.11 -19.42 3.11
N LEU A 329 22.24 -20.41 2.22
CA LEU A 329 21.09 -21.02 1.52
C LEU A 329 19.98 -21.53 2.47
N PRO A 330 20.25 -22.29 3.54
CA PRO A 330 19.21 -22.71 4.47
C PRO A 330 18.52 -21.56 5.20
N MET A 331 19.27 -20.48 5.48
CA MET A 331 18.73 -19.32 6.18
C MET A 331 17.80 -18.53 5.26
N TRP A 332 18.20 -18.31 4.01
CA TRP A 332 17.36 -17.63 3.03
C TRP A 332 16.13 -18.44 2.64
N ASP A 333 16.23 -19.76 2.49
CA ASP A 333 15.07 -20.61 2.18
C ASP A 333 14.00 -20.55 3.26
N LEU A 334 14.40 -20.49 4.54
CA LEU A 334 13.48 -20.29 5.65
C LEU A 334 12.87 -18.89 5.65
N ILE A 335 13.67 -17.85 5.42
CA ILE A 335 13.19 -16.47 5.36
C ILE A 335 12.16 -16.31 4.23
N TYR A 336 12.46 -16.88 3.06
CA TYR A 336 11.65 -16.75 1.85
C TYR A 336 10.23 -17.28 2.06
N ARG A 337 10.08 -18.38 2.80
CA ARG A 337 8.78 -19.03 3.06
C ARG A 337 8.11 -18.58 4.37
N TRP A 338 8.78 -17.80 5.21
CA TRP A 338 8.34 -17.60 6.60
C TRP A 338 6.93 -17.03 6.72
N HIS A 339 6.64 -16.00 5.93
CA HIS A 339 5.37 -15.29 5.96
C HIS A 339 4.18 -16.15 5.51
N GLU A 340 4.43 -17.25 4.79
CA GLU A 340 3.39 -18.20 4.37
C GLU A 340 3.30 -19.41 5.32
N ASP A 341 4.46 -19.98 5.69
CA ASP A 341 4.55 -21.28 6.34
C ASP A 341 4.61 -21.22 7.87
N TYR A 342 5.10 -20.12 8.45
CA TYR A 342 5.54 -20.08 9.87
C TYR A 342 5.19 -18.79 10.61
N GLU A 343 4.34 -17.93 10.04
CA GLU A 343 3.90 -16.72 10.74
C GLU A 343 3.27 -17.09 12.10
N THR A 344 3.71 -16.38 13.15
CA THR A 344 3.22 -16.63 14.51
C THR A 344 3.04 -15.34 15.29
N LEU A 345 1.90 -15.25 15.98
CA LEU A 345 1.61 -14.23 16.99
C LEU A 345 1.46 -14.92 18.36
N ARG A 346 2.47 -14.82 19.24
CA ARG A 346 2.47 -15.60 20.51
C ARG A 346 1.46 -15.06 21.51
N ILE A 347 1.33 -13.73 21.57
CA ILE A 347 0.42 -13.03 22.49
C ILE A 347 -0.67 -12.29 21.70
N PRO A 348 -1.70 -12.99 21.21
CA PRO A 348 -2.83 -12.35 20.55
C PRO A 348 -3.61 -11.48 21.55
N CYS A 349 -4.08 -10.31 21.11
CA CYS A 349 -4.76 -9.36 21.96
C CYS A 349 -5.98 -8.76 21.26
N GLY A 350 -7.17 -9.19 21.66
CA GLY A 350 -8.44 -8.67 21.13
C GLY A 350 -9.01 -7.47 21.89
N SER A 351 -8.32 -6.92 22.90
CA SER A 351 -8.84 -5.77 23.65
C SER A 351 -7.74 -4.92 24.28
N ALA A 352 -7.83 -3.59 24.13
CA ALA A 352 -6.97 -2.62 24.80
C ALA A 352 -7.84 -1.66 25.64
N ARG A 353 -8.01 -1.99 26.93
CA ARG A 353 -8.91 -1.27 27.85
C ARG A 353 -8.32 -1.21 29.27
N ARG A 354 -8.94 -0.39 30.13
CA ARG A 354 -8.62 -0.35 31.56
C ARG A 354 -9.59 -1.20 32.38
N LYS A 355 -9.08 -1.84 33.44
CA LYS A 355 -9.88 -2.60 34.39
C LYS A 355 -10.23 -1.77 35.62
N CYS A 356 -11.51 -1.49 35.84
CA CYS A 356 -11.96 -0.83 37.07
C CYS A 356 -11.85 -1.78 38.28
N LEU A 357 -11.04 -1.42 39.29
CA LEU A 357 -10.90 -2.18 40.54
C LEU A 357 -11.80 -1.70 41.68
N VAL A 358 -12.43 -0.54 41.51
CA VAL A 358 -13.17 0.19 42.55
C VAL A 358 -14.67 0.31 42.28
N ASN A 359 -15.13 -0.35 41.21
CA ASN A 359 -16.54 -0.43 40.84
C ASN A 359 -17.19 0.96 40.73
N CYS A 360 -16.60 1.82 39.89
CA CYS A 360 -17.15 3.14 39.54
C CYS A 360 -18.62 3.01 39.08
N ALA A 361 -19.36 4.13 39.11
CA ALA A 361 -20.72 4.22 38.59
C ALA A 361 -20.78 3.96 37.06
N SER A 362 -21.87 4.32 36.38
CA SER A 362 -22.13 4.00 34.96
C SER A 362 -21.03 4.44 33.96
N TYR A 363 -20.12 5.34 34.33
CA TYR A 363 -18.95 5.73 33.55
C TYR A 363 -17.69 5.85 34.43
N CYS A 364 -16.54 5.32 33.99
CA CYS A 364 -15.28 5.37 34.73
C CYS A 364 -14.46 6.61 34.31
N CYS A 365 -14.26 7.57 35.21
CA CYS A 365 -13.43 8.74 34.94
C CYS A 365 -12.59 9.15 36.17
N PRO A 366 -11.50 9.93 35.99
CA PRO A 366 -10.69 10.40 37.11
C PRO A 366 -11.45 11.15 38.21
N PRO A 367 -12.46 11.99 37.89
CA PRO A 367 -13.28 12.65 38.90
C PRO A 367 -14.09 11.74 39.84
N ASN A 368 -14.23 10.45 39.55
CA ASN A 368 -14.90 9.49 40.45
C ASN A 368 -14.08 9.14 41.71
N ARG A 369 -12.92 9.78 41.93
CA ARG A 369 -12.12 9.57 43.14
C ARG A 369 -12.95 9.95 44.38
N PRO A 370 -13.01 9.08 45.42
CA PRO A 370 -13.60 9.44 46.70
C PRO A 370 -13.00 10.73 47.28
N LEU A 371 -13.86 11.62 47.77
CA LEU A 371 -13.46 12.89 48.37
C LEU A 371 -12.74 12.68 49.71
N ASP A 372 -11.69 13.47 49.94
CA ASP A 372 -11.04 13.56 51.24
C ASP A 372 -11.94 14.36 52.22
N PRO A 373 -11.83 14.16 53.54
CA PRO A 373 -12.72 14.79 54.53
C PRO A 373 -12.74 16.34 54.54
N ASP A 374 -11.68 16.95 53.99
CA ASP A 374 -11.49 18.40 53.93
C ASP A 374 -11.75 18.96 52.51
N GLU A 375 -12.27 18.14 51.59
CA GLU A 375 -12.64 18.56 50.24
C GLU A 375 -14.13 18.86 50.13
N ASP A 376 -14.46 19.93 49.40
CA ASP A 376 -15.84 20.30 49.08
C ASP A 376 -16.51 19.23 48.20
N GLU A 377 -17.84 19.11 48.31
CA GLU A 377 -18.64 18.20 47.48
C GLU A 377 -18.48 18.56 45.99
N ARG A 378 -18.22 17.56 45.14
CA ARG A 378 -18.13 17.76 43.68
C ARG A 378 -19.52 18.05 43.14
N ASP A 379 -19.67 19.06 42.29
CA ASP A 379 -20.89 19.26 41.52
C ASP A 379 -21.04 18.10 40.52
N GLU A 380 -22.16 17.38 40.58
CA GLU A 380 -22.44 16.27 39.66
C GLU A 380 -22.52 16.74 38.19
N ASN A 381 -22.73 18.04 37.94
CA ASN A 381 -22.73 18.63 36.60
C ASN A 381 -21.31 18.96 36.09
N ASP A 382 -20.31 19.09 36.96
CA ASP A 382 -18.89 19.35 36.58
C ASP A 382 -18.12 18.07 36.22
N ILE A 383 -18.74 16.89 36.39
CA ILE A 383 -18.12 15.59 36.07
C ILE A 383 -18.08 15.34 34.55
N ASP A 384 -19.01 15.94 33.78
CA ASP A 384 -19.05 15.87 32.31
C ASP A 384 -18.14 16.92 31.64
N ASP A 385 -17.86 18.04 32.33
CA ASP A 385 -17.24 19.25 31.76
C ASP A 385 -15.82 19.57 32.28
N ALA A 386 -15.08 18.58 32.78
CA ALA A 386 -13.72 18.76 33.29
C ALA A 386 -12.64 19.09 32.22
N VAL A 387 -12.97 19.84 31.16
CA VAL A 387 -11.99 20.54 30.33
C VAL A 387 -12.37 22.00 29.96
N TYR A 388 -13.62 22.49 30.01
CA TYR A 388 -13.86 23.90 29.68
C TYR A 388 -15.06 24.56 30.39
N ASP A 389 -14.74 25.58 31.20
CA ASP A 389 -15.56 26.75 31.57
C ASP A 389 -16.43 26.69 32.85
N SER A 390 -15.79 26.48 34.01
CA SER A 390 -16.28 27.02 35.29
C SER A 390 -15.22 27.95 35.91
N ASP A 391 -15.66 29.11 36.43
CA ASP A 391 -14.81 30.15 37.04
C ASP A 391 -14.08 29.70 38.34
N GLU A 392 -14.25 28.44 38.74
CA GLU A 392 -13.48 27.77 39.79
C GLU A 392 -12.85 26.50 39.22
N GLU A 393 -11.75 26.63 38.48
CA GLU A 393 -10.93 25.48 38.09
C GLU A 393 -10.62 24.63 39.34
N PRO A 394 -10.83 23.30 39.30
CA PRO A 394 -10.34 22.42 40.35
C PRO A 394 -8.85 22.72 40.53
N SER A 395 -8.41 22.97 41.76
CA SER A 395 -6.98 23.25 41.97
C SER A 395 -6.15 22.16 41.29
N ARG A 396 -5.05 22.53 40.59
CA ARG A 396 -4.16 21.57 39.91
C ARG A 396 -3.79 20.36 40.77
N GLU A 397 -3.84 20.50 42.10
CA GLU A 397 -3.63 19.46 43.09
C GLU A 397 -4.78 18.44 43.21
N VAL A 398 -6.06 18.83 43.06
CA VAL A 398 -7.21 17.92 42.96
C VAL A 398 -7.12 17.08 41.69
N GLU A 399 -6.94 17.72 40.54
CA GLU A 399 -6.84 17.04 39.24
C GLU A 399 -5.66 16.05 39.21
N ARG A 400 -4.52 16.44 39.80
CA ARG A 400 -3.36 15.57 39.97
C ARG A 400 -3.71 14.33 40.83
N ARG A 401 -4.41 14.50 41.94
CA ARG A 401 -4.84 13.39 42.81
C ARG A 401 -5.84 12.48 42.12
N ASP A 402 -6.78 13.03 41.36
CA ASP A 402 -7.75 12.29 40.55
C ASP A 402 -7.05 11.42 39.49
N LYS A 403 -6.12 11.99 38.72
CA LYS A 403 -5.33 11.26 37.72
C LYS A 403 -4.47 10.15 38.33
N ILE A 404 -3.87 10.40 39.51
CA ILE A 404 -3.08 9.41 40.25
C ILE A 404 -3.97 8.28 40.75
N TRP A 405 -5.10 8.61 41.37
CA TRP A 405 -6.08 7.64 41.84
C TRP A 405 -6.58 6.79 40.67
N TYR A 406 -7.01 7.41 39.57
CA TYR A 406 -7.52 6.72 38.39
C TYR A 406 -6.47 5.78 37.79
N SER A 407 -5.22 6.22 37.68
CA SER A 407 -4.14 5.36 37.19
C SER A 407 -3.85 4.18 38.11
N ALA A 408 -4.04 4.34 39.43
CA ALA A 408 -3.84 3.27 40.40
C ALA A 408 -5.02 2.28 40.48
N THR A 409 -6.25 2.76 40.27
CA THR A 409 -7.48 1.96 40.40
C THR A 409 -8.01 1.43 39.07
N HIS A 410 -7.51 1.95 37.94
CA HIS A 410 -7.86 1.56 36.57
C HIS A 410 -6.60 1.22 35.75
N PRO A 411 -5.86 0.16 36.13
CA PRO A 411 -4.72 -0.32 35.34
C PRO A 411 -5.18 -0.83 33.98
N VAL A 412 -4.31 -0.68 32.97
CA VAL A 412 -4.52 -1.29 31.64
C VAL A 412 -4.53 -2.80 31.80
N GLU A 413 -5.51 -3.45 31.15
CA GLU A 413 -5.59 -4.90 31.11
C GLU A 413 -4.40 -5.47 30.35
N LYS A 414 -3.72 -6.43 30.97
CA LYS A 414 -2.64 -7.15 30.31
C LYS A 414 -3.24 -8.18 29.35
N PRO A 415 -2.69 -8.30 28.12
CA PRO A 415 -3.08 -9.39 27.24
C PRO A 415 -2.96 -10.74 27.94
N PRO A 416 -3.94 -11.64 27.79
CA PRO A 416 -3.84 -12.98 28.36
C PRO A 416 -2.69 -13.75 27.69
N VAL A 417 -1.84 -14.38 28.49
CA VAL A 417 -0.78 -15.26 27.98
C VAL A 417 -1.40 -16.63 27.70
N PRO A 418 -1.44 -17.09 26.43
CA PRO A 418 -2.00 -18.40 26.12
C PRO A 418 -1.11 -19.55 26.63
N GLU A 419 -1.65 -20.76 26.64
CA GLU A 419 -0.81 -21.94 26.83
C GLU A 419 0.16 -22.07 25.66
N TYR A 420 1.40 -22.44 25.97
CA TYR A 420 2.44 -22.61 24.96
C TYR A 420 2.06 -23.71 23.97
N LYS A 421 2.05 -23.36 22.68
CA LYS A 421 1.97 -24.30 21.57
C LYS A 421 3.39 -24.51 21.01
N PRO A 422 3.79 -25.75 20.71
CA PRO A 422 5.07 -26.04 20.05
C PRO A 422 5.26 -25.19 18.80
N MET A 423 6.51 -24.83 18.50
CA MET A 423 6.84 -24.06 17.30
C MET A 423 6.43 -24.84 16.05
N GLU A 424 5.87 -24.16 15.05
CA GLU A 424 5.52 -24.82 13.78
C GLU A 424 6.77 -25.28 13.03
N LEU A 425 7.81 -24.45 13.02
CA LEU A 425 9.11 -24.80 12.47
C LEU A 425 9.77 -25.96 13.24
N GLN A 426 10.00 -27.08 12.55
CA GLN A 426 10.74 -28.22 13.07
C GLN A 426 12.08 -28.41 12.33
N PRO A 427 13.06 -29.14 12.92
CA PRO A 427 14.35 -29.37 12.26
C PRO A 427 14.27 -30.01 10.87
N LYS A 428 13.23 -30.81 10.61
CA LYS A 428 12.99 -31.48 9.33
C LYS A 428 12.58 -30.51 8.21
N ASP A 429 12.08 -29.33 8.57
CA ASP A 429 11.61 -28.32 7.62
C ASP A 429 12.74 -27.35 7.20
N VAL A 430 13.91 -27.48 7.85
CA VAL A 430 15.14 -26.77 7.49
C VAL A 430 15.91 -27.58 6.45
N ASN A 431 15.87 -27.10 5.22
CA ASN A 431 16.69 -27.64 4.14
C ASN A 431 18.17 -27.36 4.42
N LEU A 432 18.93 -28.34 4.91
CA LEU A 432 20.37 -28.16 5.17
C LEU A 432 21.24 -28.53 3.97
N THR A 433 20.69 -29.27 3.00
CA THR A 433 21.48 -29.91 1.95
C THR A 433 21.01 -29.63 0.53
N SER A 434 19.72 -29.44 0.28
CA SER A 434 19.17 -29.27 -1.07
C SER A 434 17.69 -28.86 -1.02
N GLY A 435 17.10 -28.55 -2.17
CA GLY A 435 15.65 -28.25 -2.30
C GLY A 435 15.26 -26.79 -2.09
N PHE A 436 16.24 -25.90 -1.98
CA PHE A 436 16.05 -24.47 -1.74
C PHE A 436 15.13 -23.80 -2.77
N PHE A 437 14.28 -22.88 -2.29
CA PHE A 437 13.37 -22.05 -3.09
C PHE A 437 12.51 -22.87 -4.04
N ASN A 438 11.87 -23.92 -3.51
CA ASN A 438 11.12 -24.90 -4.30
C ASN A 438 11.95 -25.54 -5.43
N HIS A 439 13.14 -26.03 -5.04
CA HIS A 439 14.13 -26.65 -5.92
C HIS A 439 14.64 -25.74 -7.05
N ALA A 440 14.74 -24.43 -6.85
CA ALA A 440 15.31 -23.52 -7.84
C ALA A 440 16.72 -24.00 -8.25
N ASP A 441 16.96 -24.15 -9.54
CA ASP A 441 18.27 -24.58 -10.05
C ASP A 441 19.25 -23.41 -10.13
N ARG A 442 18.75 -22.18 -10.02
CA ARG A 442 19.53 -20.95 -10.09
C ARG A 442 18.96 -19.87 -9.18
N ILE A 443 19.85 -19.07 -8.63
CA ILE A 443 19.55 -17.81 -7.95
C ILE A 443 20.49 -16.71 -8.44
N GLN A 444 20.15 -15.47 -8.09
CA GLN A 444 20.98 -14.29 -8.36
C GLN A 444 21.38 -13.64 -7.03
N VAL A 445 22.66 -13.31 -6.89
CA VAL A 445 23.18 -12.66 -5.67
C VAL A 445 24.05 -11.47 -6.00
N ILE A 446 23.77 -10.36 -5.33
CA ILE A 446 24.62 -9.16 -5.33
C ILE A 446 25.59 -9.29 -4.14
N VAL A 447 26.88 -9.07 -4.39
CA VAL A 447 27.94 -9.20 -3.37
C VAL A 447 28.49 -7.84 -3.00
N LYS A 448 28.67 -7.60 -1.70
CA LYS A 448 29.31 -6.40 -1.16
C LYS A 448 30.32 -6.77 -0.07
N LEU A 449 31.50 -6.17 -0.13
CA LEU A 449 32.54 -6.24 0.89
C LEU A 449 32.87 -4.82 1.33
N ALA A 450 32.71 -4.55 2.62
CA ALA A 450 32.97 -3.24 3.21
C ALA A 450 33.55 -3.38 4.61
N ASN A 451 34.48 -2.49 4.93
CA ASN A 451 35.12 -2.42 6.23
C ASN A 451 34.84 -1.07 6.88
N ILE A 452 34.59 -1.07 8.18
CA ILE A 452 34.59 0.15 9.00
C ILE A 452 35.90 0.17 9.79
N HIS A 453 36.67 1.25 9.64
CA HIS A 453 37.91 1.50 10.37
C HIS A 453 37.74 2.70 11.30
N LEU A 454 38.15 2.52 12.55
CA LEU A 454 38.21 3.56 13.56
C LEU A 454 39.66 3.78 13.98
N THR A 455 40.06 5.04 14.13
CA THR A 455 41.40 5.43 14.57
C THR A 455 41.32 6.23 15.86
N PRO A 456 42.42 6.40 16.61
CA PRO A 456 42.44 7.28 17.78
C PRO A 456 41.95 8.71 17.49
N GLU A 457 42.18 9.23 16.27
CA GLU A 457 41.72 10.53 15.81
C GLU A 457 40.23 10.54 15.44
N LYS A 458 39.69 9.40 15.00
CA LYS A 458 38.30 9.18 14.60
C LYS A 458 37.71 7.96 15.32
N PRO A 459 37.49 8.05 16.66
CA PRO A 459 37.28 6.87 17.49
C PRO A 459 35.84 6.36 17.52
N THR A 460 34.89 7.05 16.87
CA THR A 460 33.46 6.74 16.90
C THR A 460 32.89 6.56 15.50
N TYR A 461 31.97 5.60 15.37
CA TYR A 461 31.04 5.46 14.26
C TYR A 461 29.63 5.81 14.76
N ASP A 462 29.00 6.79 14.12
CA ASP A 462 27.75 7.40 14.63
C ASP A 462 26.49 6.57 14.31
N GLY A 463 26.64 5.44 13.60
CA GLY A 463 25.53 4.59 13.17
C GLY A 463 25.14 4.82 11.71
N GLY A 464 24.22 3.97 11.23
CA GLY A 464 23.61 4.09 9.90
C GLY A 464 22.17 4.60 9.98
N SER A 465 21.62 5.05 8.85
CA SER A 465 20.20 5.37 8.71
C SER A 465 19.35 4.09 8.65
N TRP A 466 18.06 4.23 8.95
CA TRP A 466 17.07 3.18 8.67
C TRP A 466 16.88 3.04 7.15
N HIS A 467 17.00 1.82 6.65
CA HIS A 467 16.84 1.51 5.23
C HIS A 467 16.46 0.04 5.01
N ILE A 468 16.04 -0.26 3.78
CA ILE A 468 16.02 -1.61 3.19
C ILE A 468 17.14 -1.69 2.14
N GLU A 469 17.55 -2.90 1.76
CA GLU A 469 18.59 -3.07 0.74
C GLU A 469 18.02 -2.90 -0.66
N GLY A 470 18.75 -2.17 -1.49
CA GLY A 470 18.41 -1.99 -2.91
C GLY A 470 17.24 -1.04 -3.18
N GLN A 471 16.77 -1.09 -4.42
CA GLN A 471 15.57 -0.40 -4.92
C GLN A 471 14.61 -1.44 -5.50
N LEU A 472 13.37 -1.05 -5.87
CA LEU A 472 12.37 -2.01 -6.38
C LEU A 472 12.85 -2.76 -7.62
N ASN A 473 13.60 -2.11 -8.51
CA ASN A 473 14.18 -2.72 -9.72
C ASN A 473 15.24 -3.80 -9.44
N GLU A 474 15.62 -4.02 -8.17
CA GLU A 474 16.62 -5.00 -7.78
C GLU A 474 16.02 -6.23 -7.11
N HIS A 475 14.72 -6.18 -6.77
CA HIS A 475 13.95 -7.31 -6.23
C HIS A 475 14.71 -8.09 -5.14
N ILE A 476 15.38 -7.39 -4.23
CA ILE A 476 16.13 -8.02 -3.14
C ILE A 476 15.11 -8.57 -2.14
N ALA A 477 15.10 -9.90 -1.96
CA ALA A 477 14.20 -10.59 -1.05
C ALA A 477 14.80 -10.74 0.35
N ALA A 478 16.11 -11.01 0.44
CA ALA A 478 16.78 -11.24 1.71
C ALA A 478 18.27 -10.91 1.68
N THR A 479 18.83 -10.65 2.85
CA THR A 479 20.24 -10.29 3.05
C THR A 479 20.91 -11.29 3.97
N ALA A 480 22.16 -11.63 3.69
CA ALA A 480 23.04 -12.35 4.62
C ALA A 480 24.33 -11.54 4.86
N LEU A 481 24.66 -11.30 6.13
CA LEU A 481 25.85 -10.59 6.59
C LEU A 481 26.74 -11.54 7.39
N TYR A 482 28.00 -11.66 6.98
CA TYR A 482 29.02 -12.38 7.74
C TYR A 482 30.05 -11.41 8.34
N TYR A 483 30.10 -11.37 9.67
CA TYR A 483 31.04 -10.57 10.45
C TYR A 483 32.36 -11.33 10.65
N TYR A 484 33.28 -11.20 9.70
CA TYR A 484 34.43 -12.10 9.63
C TYR A 484 35.67 -11.63 10.41
N ASP A 485 35.74 -10.36 10.81
CA ASP A 485 36.88 -9.80 11.56
C ASP A 485 36.45 -8.50 12.26
N ASN A 486 36.38 -8.52 13.60
CA ASN A 486 36.05 -7.36 14.43
C ASN A 486 37.11 -7.22 15.53
N GLU A 487 37.78 -6.07 15.60
CA GLU A 487 38.86 -5.83 16.56
C GLU A 487 38.73 -4.46 17.22
N ASN A 488 38.96 -4.42 18.54
CA ASN A 488 39.05 -3.18 19.35
C ASN A 488 37.83 -2.24 19.23
N ILE A 489 36.63 -2.77 19.04
CA ILE A 489 35.38 -2.01 19.03
C ILE A 489 34.43 -2.47 20.13
N THR A 490 33.57 -1.56 20.60
CA THR A 490 32.46 -1.91 21.48
C THR A 490 31.45 -2.80 20.75
N ASP A 491 30.51 -3.40 21.47
CA ASP A 491 29.43 -4.18 20.90
C ASP A 491 28.70 -3.38 19.80
N SER A 492 28.68 -3.94 18.59
CA SER A 492 27.98 -3.38 17.43
C SER A 492 26.66 -4.11 17.26
N HIS A 493 25.57 -3.40 16.97
CA HIS A 493 24.24 -3.98 16.83
C HIS A 493 23.61 -3.63 15.47
N LEU A 494 22.77 -4.52 14.95
CA LEU A 494 21.88 -4.26 13.82
C LEU A 494 20.44 -4.24 14.35
N ALA A 495 19.78 -3.08 14.29
CA ALA A 495 18.41 -2.91 14.74
C ALA A 495 17.42 -3.17 13.61
N PHE A 496 16.23 -3.66 13.94
CA PHE A 496 15.17 -4.03 13.01
C PHE A 496 13.84 -3.39 13.38
N ARG A 497 13.07 -2.99 12.37
CA ARG A 497 11.67 -2.55 12.50
C ARG A 497 10.87 -2.94 11.25
N THR A 498 9.56 -3.00 11.39
CA THR A 498 8.62 -3.37 10.32
C THR A 498 7.39 -2.46 10.35
N VAL A 499 6.66 -2.38 9.24
CA VAL A 499 5.33 -1.75 9.18
C VAL A 499 4.31 -2.71 9.79
N ALA A 500 3.53 -2.24 10.76
CA ALA A 500 2.48 -3.01 11.42
C ALA A 500 1.15 -2.88 10.66
N ASP A 501 0.37 -3.95 10.64
CA ASP A 501 -0.93 -3.99 9.96
C ASP A 501 -1.97 -3.20 10.75
N LYS A 502 -2.23 -1.99 10.25
CA LYS A 502 -3.22 -1.08 10.79
C LYS A 502 -4.64 -1.58 10.59
N GLU A 503 -4.95 -2.14 9.43
CA GLU A 503 -6.30 -2.56 9.05
C GLU A 503 -6.73 -3.77 9.88
N GLU A 504 -5.86 -4.77 9.98
CA GLU A 504 -6.08 -5.96 10.79
C GLU A 504 -6.28 -5.60 12.28
N LEU A 505 -5.36 -4.81 12.86
CA LEU A 505 -5.46 -4.46 14.28
C LEU A 505 -6.73 -3.65 14.56
N MET A 506 -7.05 -2.64 13.74
CA MET A 506 -8.22 -1.80 13.99
C MET A 506 -9.55 -2.54 13.74
N GLY A 507 -9.57 -3.51 12.83
CA GLY A 507 -10.75 -4.33 12.54
C GLY A 507 -11.13 -5.29 13.68
N GLU A 508 -10.15 -5.79 14.42
CA GLU A 508 -10.37 -6.82 15.46
C GLU A 508 -10.27 -6.31 16.90
N LEU A 509 -9.59 -5.18 17.13
CA LEU A 509 -9.30 -4.71 18.49
C LEU A 509 -10.52 -4.07 19.16
N ASN A 510 -10.83 -4.54 20.36
CA ASN A 510 -11.83 -3.91 21.21
C ASN A 510 -11.21 -2.81 22.11
N TYR A 511 -11.38 -1.53 21.75
CA TYR A 511 -10.81 -0.37 22.47
C TYR A 511 -11.85 0.74 22.72
N GLU A 512 -11.54 1.67 23.62
CA GLU A 512 -12.34 2.89 23.86
C GLU A 512 -11.87 4.06 22.98
N GLN A 513 -12.78 4.94 22.57
CA GLN A 513 -12.47 6.04 21.65
C GLN A 513 -11.34 6.91 22.18
N SER A 514 -10.33 7.11 21.33
CA SER A 514 -9.16 7.92 21.63
C SER A 514 -8.37 7.43 22.86
N ASP A 515 -8.55 6.17 23.29
CA ASP A 515 -7.78 5.56 24.38
C ASP A 515 -6.38 5.12 23.95
N HIS A 516 -5.66 6.07 23.35
CA HIS A 516 -4.23 5.96 23.04
C HIS A 516 -3.41 5.56 24.27
N TYR A 517 -3.89 5.88 25.48
CA TYR A 517 -3.22 5.50 26.72
C TYR A 517 -3.15 3.98 26.90
N SER A 518 -4.27 3.28 26.73
CA SER A 518 -4.32 1.83 26.85
C SER A 518 -3.66 1.14 25.67
N ILE A 519 -3.83 1.69 24.46
CA ILE A 519 -3.24 1.14 23.24
C ILE A 519 -1.71 1.20 23.29
N ASP A 520 -1.11 2.37 23.57
CA ASP A 520 0.34 2.52 23.70
C ASP A 520 0.95 1.60 24.77
N ARG A 521 0.16 1.20 25.77
CA ARG A 521 0.59 0.29 26.87
C ARG A 521 0.35 -1.18 26.56
N THR A 522 -0.44 -1.48 25.54
CA THR A 522 -0.77 -2.85 25.12
C THR A 522 0.12 -3.26 23.95
N PHE A 523 0.16 -2.42 22.92
CA PHE A 523 0.90 -2.63 21.68
C PHE A 523 2.19 -1.80 21.65
N ALA A 524 3.26 -2.38 21.11
CA ALA A 524 4.55 -1.71 20.98
C ALA A 524 4.57 -0.78 19.76
N ILE A 525 3.59 0.12 19.68
CA ILE A 525 3.38 1.05 18.57
C ILE A 525 3.38 2.49 19.08
N ASN A 526 3.51 3.45 18.17
CA ASN A 526 3.22 4.85 18.46
C ASN A 526 1.81 5.18 17.98
N SER A 527 0.80 4.99 18.83
CA SER A 527 -0.62 5.11 18.43
C SER A 527 -1.06 6.50 17.96
N ARG A 528 -0.16 7.50 17.98
CA ARG A 528 -0.41 8.90 17.58
C ARG A 528 0.49 9.36 16.43
N ALA A 529 1.31 8.49 15.88
CA ALA A 529 2.17 8.80 14.75
C ALA A 529 2.10 7.62 13.78
N ASP A 530 3.26 7.04 13.45
CA ASP A 530 3.40 6.06 12.39
C ASP A 530 3.18 4.60 12.83
N THR A 531 2.97 3.77 11.82
CA THR A 531 2.76 2.32 11.89
C THR A 531 4.06 1.52 11.99
N ASN A 532 5.25 2.13 12.07
CA ASN A 532 6.47 1.35 12.27
C ASN A 532 6.55 0.82 13.71
N GLN A 533 6.89 -0.45 13.80
CA GLN A 533 7.11 -1.15 15.05
C GLN A 533 8.56 -1.64 15.15
N HIS A 534 9.25 -1.20 16.20
CA HIS A 534 10.61 -1.64 16.50
C HIS A 534 10.62 -3.05 17.08
N LEU A 535 11.27 -3.99 16.40
CA LEU A 535 11.35 -5.39 16.80
C LEU A 535 12.46 -5.64 17.84
N GLY A 536 13.59 -4.96 17.68
CA GLY A 536 14.77 -5.09 18.55
C GLY A 536 16.07 -4.97 17.77
N SER A 537 17.17 -5.47 18.33
CA SER A 537 18.47 -5.50 17.66
C SER A 537 19.27 -6.76 17.93
N VAL A 538 19.99 -7.25 16.92
CA VAL A 538 20.93 -8.38 17.03
C VAL A 538 22.33 -7.85 17.32
N LEU A 539 23.06 -8.51 18.24
CA LEU A 539 24.49 -8.28 18.45
C LEU A 539 25.31 -8.80 17.25
N THR A 540 26.13 -7.96 16.64
CA THR A 540 26.90 -8.27 15.41
C THR A 540 28.38 -8.50 15.71
N ARG A 541 28.64 -9.53 16.52
CA ARG A 541 30.00 -9.95 16.90
C ARG A 541 30.71 -10.71 15.77
N GLU A 542 32.03 -10.85 15.90
CA GLU A 542 32.83 -11.71 15.02
C GLU A 542 32.30 -13.15 14.99
N ASP A 543 32.44 -13.80 13.84
CA ASP A 543 31.99 -15.17 13.52
C ASP A 543 30.48 -15.36 13.33
N ARG A 544 29.68 -14.32 13.55
CA ARG A 544 28.24 -14.39 13.32
C ARG A 544 27.92 -14.27 11.83
N LEU A 545 27.19 -15.27 11.32
CA LEU A 545 26.41 -15.18 10.08
C LEU A 545 24.97 -14.79 10.45
N LEU A 546 24.47 -13.71 9.88
CA LEU A 546 23.14 -13.15 10.14
C LEU A 546 22.39 -13.04 8.83
N ALA A 547 21.17 -13.57 8.74
CA ALA A 547 20.29 -13.38 7.60
C ALA A 547 18.95 -12.80 8.02
N PHE A 548 18.36 -11.95 7.17
CA PHE A 548 17.09 -11.28 7.45
C PHE A 548 16.36 -10.92 6.13
N PRO A 549 15.02 -10.80 6.15
CA PRO A 549 14.24 -10.42 4.98
C PRO A 549 14.40 -8.94 4.66
N ASN A 550 14.22 -8.59 3.39
CA ASN A 550 14.25 -7.19 2.97
C ASN A 550 12.96 -6.41 3.29
N VAL A 551 11.93 -7.08 3.81
CA VAL A 551 10.74 -6.43 4.41
C VAL A 551 11.02 -5.81 5.78
N TYR A 552 12.15 -6.17 6.40
CA TYR A 552 12.59 -5.54 7.64
C TYR A 552 13.54 -4.39 7.35
N GLN A 553 13.10 -3.19 7.71
CA GLN A 553 13.98 -2.04 7.76
C GLN A 553 15.02 -2.28 8.84
N HIS A 554 16.28 -1.92 8.55
CA HIS A 554 17.37 -2.10 9.48
C HIS A 554 18.30 -0.90 9.54
N CYS A 555 19.03 -0.78 10.65
CA CYS A 555 20.07 0.23 10.82
C CYS A 555 21.21 -0.28 11.70
N VAL A 556 22.43 0.19 11.43
CA VAL A 556 23.61 -0.12 12.25
C VAL A 556 23.65 0.83 13.44
N ALA A 557 23.71 0.30 14.65
CA ALA A 557 23.84 1.10 15.87
C ALA A 557 25.24 1.76 15.97
N PRO A 558 25.36 2.90 16.67
CA PRO A 558 26.65 3.52 16.93
C PRO A 558 27.59 2.59 17.72
N PHE A 559 28.89 2.69 17.46
CA PHE A 559 29.92 1.99 18.23
C PHE A 559 31.24 2.78 18.23
N GLU A 560 32.12 2.48 19.18
CA GLU A 560 33.40 3.19 19.34
C GLU A 560 34.56 2.24 19.67
N LEU A 561 35.78 2.78 19.69
CA LEU A 561 36.96 2.05 20.14
C LEU A 561 36.89 1.70 21.64
N VAL A 562 37.21 0.45 21.99
CA VAL A 562 37.36 0.02 23.40
C VAL A 562 38.62 0.64 24.00
N ASP A 563 39.77 0.42 23.35
CA ASP A 563 41.03 1.10 23.63
C ASP A 563 41.20 2.25 22.63
N LYS A 564 40.85 3.47 23.04
CA LYS A 564 40.93 4.70 22.21
C LYS A 564 42.34 5.08 21.79
N THR A 565 43.38 4.36 22.24
CA THR A 565 44.78 4.59 21.83
C THR A 565 45.22 3.72 20.64
N LYS A 566 44.41 2.75 20.24
CA LYS A 566 44.69 1.81 19.14
C LYS A 566 43.59 1.90 18.10
N ALA A 567 43.94 1.63 16.84
CA ALA A 567 42.94 1.46 15.81
C ALA A 567 42.06 0.23 16.07
N GLY A 568 40.90 0.19 15.44
CA GLY A 568 39.95 -0.92 15.50
C GLY A 568 39.12 -0.99 14.23
N HIS A 569 38.44 -2.10 14.01
CA HIS A 569 37.66 -2.31 12.79
C HIS A 569 36.49 -3.26 12.98
N ARG A 570 35.56 -3.18 12.02
CA ARG A 570 34.46 -4.13 11.79
C ARG A 570 34.42 -4.45 10.31
N LYS A 571 34.57 -5.72 9.94
CA LYS A 571 34.63 -6.15 8.54
C LYS A 571 33.51 -7.12 8.20
N ILE A 572 32.85 -6.88 7.05
CA ILE A 572 31.68 -7.65 6.65
C ILE A 572 31.72 -8.11 5.20
N LEU A 573 31.22 -9.32 4.97
CA LEU A 573 30.73 -9.78 3.67
C LEU A 573 29.20 -9.73 3.69
N ALA A 574 28.62 -8.98 2.76
CA ALA A 574 27.19 -8.88 2.56
C ALA A 574 26.80 -9.56 1.23
N LEU A 575 25.74 -10.35 1.29
CA LEU A 575 25.17 -11.08 0.17
C LEU A 575 23.69 -10.73 0.11
N PHE A 576 23.22 -10.23 -1.02
CA PHE A 576 21.82 -9.85 -1.23
C PHE A 576 21.20 -10.82 -2.23
N LEU A 577 20.23 -11.61 -1.77
CA LEU A 577 19.46 -12.52 -2.60
C LEU A 577 18.44 -11.72 -3.40
N VAL A 578 18.57 -11.74 -4.72
CA VAL A 578 17.51 -11.31 -5.64
C VAL A 578 16.45 -12.41 -5.66
N ASP A 579 15.17 -12.03 -5.70
CA ASP A 579 14.04 -12.95 -5.73
C ASP A 579 14.26 -14.03 -6.84
N PRO A 580 14.38 -15.32 -6.48
CA PRO A 580 14.54 -16.39 -7.46
C PRO A 580 13.41 -16.48 -8.50
N ARG A 581 12.24 -15.88 -8.23
CA ARG A 581 11.10 -15.81 -9.14
C ARG A 581 11.14 -14.60 -10.07
N ILE A 582 11.89 -13.57 -9.74
CA ILE A 582 12.00 -12.32 -10.51
C ILE A 582 13.48 -12.06 -10.82
N PRO A 583 14.09 -12.87 -11.70
CA PRO A 583 15.47 -12.64 -12.12
C PRO A 583 15.58 -11.29 -12.84
N ILE A 584 16.62 -10.53 -12.50
CA ILE A 584 16.92 -9.22 -13.10
C ILE A 584 18.13 -9.29 -14.04
N ILE A 585 18.42 -8.19 -14.72
CA ILE A 585 19.59 -8.07 -15.59
C ILE A 585 20.87 -8.24 -14.76
N GLY A 586 21.62 -9.34 -14.99
CA GLY A 586 22.82 -9.68 -14.22
C GLY A 586 24.11 -9.60 -15.03
N THR A 587 25.22 -9.91 -14.38
CA THR A 587 26.56 -10.02 -14.99
C THR A 587 26.69 -11.19 -15.97
N ALA A 588 25.71 -12.09 -16.00
CA ALA A 588 25.57 -13.12 -17.02
C ALA A 588 25.15 -12.54 -18.39
N ASN A 589 24.58 -11.35 -18.42
CA ASN A 589 24.12 -10.67 -19.64
C ASN A 589 24.83 -9.34 -19.89
N VAL A 590 25.38 -8.72 -18.85
CA VAL A 590 26.14 -7.48 -18.97
C VAL A 590 27.63 -7.82 -18.96
N PRO A 591 28.39 -7.52 -20.03
CA PRO A 591 29.83 -7.75 -20.05
C PRO A 591 30.54 -6.78 -19.10
N PRO A 592 31.77 -7.10 -18.68
CA PRO A 592 32.54 -6.22 -17.82
C PRO A 592 32.65 -4.82 -18.39
N GLN A 593 32.38 -3.86 -17.51
CA GLN A 593 32.36 -2.44 -17.86
C GLN A 593 33.68 -1.76 -17.50
N GLN A 594 34.57 -2.44 -16.78
CA GLN A 594 35.84 -1.93 -16.30
C GLN A 594 36.85 -1.78 -17.45
N MET A 595 37.31 -0.55 -17.71
CA MET A 595 38.35 -0.29 -18.72
C MET A 595 39.65 -1.06 -18.45
N GLY A 596 40.04 -1.20 -17.17
CA GLY A 596 41.25 -1.95 -16.81
C GLY A 596 41.19 -3.42 -17.26
N TRP A 597 40.06 -4.08 -17.05
CA TRP A 597 39.88 -5.49 -17.42
C TRP A 597 39.93 -5.69 -18.92
N TRP A 598 39.45 -4.70 -19.70
CA TRP A 598 39.60 -4.72 -21.14
C TRP A 598 41.06 -4.63 -21.58
N LYS A 599 41.83 -3.69 -21.02
CA LYS A 599 43.24 -3.50 -21.35
C LYS A 599 44.05 -4.78 -21.12
N GLU A 600 43.70 -5.54 -20.07
CA GLU A 600 44.33 -6.83 -19.74
C GLU A 600 43.89 -7.97 -20.68
N GLY A 601 42.61 -8.01 -21.07
CA GLY A 601 42.05 -9.02 -21.99
C GLY A 601 42.37 -8.79 -23.47
N ALA A 602 42.83 -7.59 -23.84
CA ALA A 602 43.19 -7.25 -25.22
C ALA A 602 44.63 -7.71 -25.54
N THR A 603 44.78 -8.81 -26.26
CA THR A 603 46.04 -9.15 -26.93
C THR A 603 46.39 -8.05 -27.95
N PRO A 604 47.62 -7.47 -27.92
CA PRO A 604 48.08 -6.53 -28.94
C PRO A 604 48.10 -7.22 -30.32
N GLY A 605 47.04 -7.05 -31.11
CA GLY A 605 46.90 -7.63 -32.45
C GLY A 605 45.47 -7.98 -32.87
N ASP A 606 44.59 -8.38 -31.95
CA ASP A 606 43.31 -9.03 -32.34
C ASP A 606 42.12 -8.08 -32.51
N ARG A 607 42.08 -6.93 -31.82
CA ARG A 607 40.90 -6.02 -31.84
C ARG A 607 41.16 -4.59 -32.33
N LEU A 608 42.36 -4.06 -32.09
CA LEU A 608 42.76 -2.69 -32.51
C LEU A 608 43.78 -2.67 -33.65
N GLY A 609 44.20 -3.84 -34.16
CA GLY A 609 45.35 -3.96 -35.07
C GLY A 609 46.69 -3.67 -34.37
N SER A 610 47.79 -3.70 -35.13
CA SER A 610 49.16 -3.47 -34.64
C SER A 610 49.43 -1.97 -34.36
N LEU A 611 48.65 -1.34 -33.50
CA LEU A 611 48.87 0.05 -33.08
C LEU A 611 50.00 0.12 -32.04
N PRO A 612 50.83 1.18 -32.06
CA PRO A 612 51.77 1.46 -30.98
C PRO A 612 51.05 1.58 -29.62
N PRO A 613 51.70 1.21 -28.50
CA PRO A 613 51.11 1.30 -27.16
C PRO A 613 50.54 2.69 -26.83
N GLU A 614 51.23 3.75 -27.25
CA GLU A 614 50.84 5.14 -26.97
C GLU A 614 49.56 5.54 -27.73
N VAL A 615 49.41 5.08 -28.97
CA VAL A 615 48.19 5.33 -29.78
C VAL A 615 47.04 4.48 -29.26
N THR A 616 47.32 3.26 -28.82
CA THR A 616 46.34 2.38 -28.17
C THR A 616 45.81 3.01 -26.89
N GLU A 617 46.69 3.60 -26.07
CA GLU A 617 46.32 4.33 -24.86
C GLU A 617 45.48 5.57 -25.17
N MET A 618 45.89 6.38 -26.16
CA MET A 618 45.09 7.52 -26.63
C MET A 618 43.70 7.10 -27.12
N VAL A 619 43.57 5.95 -27.80
CA VAL A 619 42.26 5.44 -28.23
C VAL A 619 41.40 5.09 -27.01
N PHE A 620 41.95 4.38 -26.02
CA PHE A 620 41.22 4.07 -24.78
C PHE A 620 40.81 5.33 -24.01
N ASP A 621 41.64 6.37 -23.98
CA ASP A 621 41.33 7.63 -23.29
C ASP A 621 40.22 8.45 -23.98
N ASN A 622 39.91 8.15 -25.25
CA ASN A 622 38.86 8.82 -26.03
C ASN A 622 37.62 7.94 -26.27
N MET A 623 37.53 6.77 -25.63
CA MET A 623 36.37 5.88 -25.74
C MET A 623 35.36 6.14 -24.61
N ASP A 624 34.07 6.26 -24.96
CA ASP A 624 32.97 6.44 -24.00
C ASP A 624 32.62 5.15 -23.23
N PHE A 625 32.99 3.99 -23.78
CA PHE A 625 32.87 2.67 -23.18
C PHE A 625 34.04 1.80 -23.67
N PRO A 626 34.71 0.99 -22.83
CA PRO A 626 34.44 0.72 -21.41
C PRO A 626 34.60 1.92 -20.44
N ILE A 627 34.16 1.75 -19.20
CA ILE A 627 34.10 2.81 -18.18
C ILE A 627 35.38 2.82 -17.34
N GLY A 628 36.10 3.94 -17.34
CA GLY A 628 37.25 4.20 -16.46
C GLY A 628 36.86 4.46 -15.01
N ILE A 629 37.81 4.36 -14.07
CA ILE A 629 37.56 4.49 -12.62
C ILE A 629 36.96 5.85 -12.22
N GLU A 630 37.45 6.94 -12.80
CA GLU A 630 36.95 8.29 -12.48
C GLU A 630 35.49 8.47 -12.91
N GLU A 631 35.13 7.95 -14.08
CA GLU A 631 33.74 7.95 -14.54
C GLU A 631 32.87 7.01 -13.70
N ALA A 632 33.36 5.84 -13.31
CA ALA A 632 32.65 4.94 -12.43
C ALA A 632 32.36 5.56 -11.06
N LYS A 633 33.30 6.35 -10.50
CA LYS A 633 33.11 7.10 -9.26
C LYS A 633 32.07 8.21 -9.41
N ARG A 634 32.02 8.90 -10.57
CA ARG A 634 30.96 9.88 -10.88
C ARG A 634 29.58 9.20 -10.97
N ILE A 635 29.47 8.12 -11.74
CA ILE A 635 28.25 7.31 -11.85
C ILE A 635 27.78 6.83 -10.48
N ARG A 636 28.70 6.35 -9.62
CA ARG A 636 28.37 5.96 -8.24
C ARG A 636 27.78 7.12 -7.45
N ALA A 637 28.36 8.32 -7.55
CA ALA A 637 27.87 9.50 -6.83
C ALA A 637 26.46 9.88 -7.29
N ASP A 638 26.19 9.82 -8.60
CA ASP A 638 24.86 10.09 -9.18
C ASP A 638 23.84 9.04 -8.73
N LEU A 639 24.21 7.75 -8.81
CA LEU A 639 23.39 6.64 -8.32
C LEU A 639 23.09 6.78 -6.82
N MET A 640 24.09 7.11 -5.99
CA MET A 640 23.89 7.29 -4.55
C MET A 640 22.95 8.46 -4.25
N LYS A 641 23.05 9.55 -5.01
CA LYS A 641 22.14 10.69 -4.89
C LYS A 641 20.70 10.29 -5.21
N GLU A 642 20.48 9.63 -6.35
CA GLU A 642 19.15 9.13 -6.74
C GLU A 642 18.59 8.16 -5.71
N ARG A 643 19.40 7.20 -5.26
CA ARG A 643 19.00 6.25 -4.22
C ARG A 643 18.61 6.90 -2.91
N THR A 644 19.30 7.96 -2.51
CA THR A 644 18.97 8.67 -1.27
C THR A 644 17.56 9.25 -1.38
N THR A 645 17.24 9.89 -2.50
CA THR A 645 15.90 10.43 -2.77
C THR A 645 14.83 9.33 -2.81
N ILE A 646 15.10 8.23 -3.52
CA ILE A 646 14.13 7.12 -3.63
C ILE A 646 13.93 6.42 -2.28
N ALA A 647 14.99 6.22 -1.50
CA ALA A 647 14.91 5.64 -0.16
C ALA A 647 14.13 6.56 0.80
N GLU A 648 14.25 7.88 0.69
CA GLU A 648 13.44 8.83 1.45
C GLU A 648 11.95 8.73 1.09
N VAL A 649 11.61 8.57 -0.19
CA VAL A 649 10.22 8.36 -0.64
C VAL A 649 9.67 7.01 -0.16
N GLY A 650 10.43 5.92 -0.32
CA GLY A 650 10.05 4.61 0.18
C GLY A 650 9.88 4.59 1.70
N MET A 651 10.79 5.23 2.42
CA MET A 651 10.68 5.39 3.88
C MET A 651 9.45 6.20 4.26
N ARG A 652 9.17 7.30 3.55
CA ARG A 652 7.96 8.11 3.79
C ARG A 652 6.69 7.29 3.58
N THR A 653 6.65 6.49 2.52
CA THR A 653 5.53 5.59 2.20
C THR A 653 5.30 4.59 3.34
N MET A 654 6.37 3.98 3.86
CA MET A 654 6.30 3.08 5.03
C MET A 654 5.97 3.80 6.36
N THR A 655 6.14 5.13 6.46
CA THR A 655 5.83 5.91 7.67
C THR A 655 4.49 6.65 7.62
N ASN A 656 3.91 6.87 6.44
CA ASN A 656 2.70 7.70 6.26
C ASN A 656 1.40 7.02 6.72
N GLY A 657 1.43 5.73 7.05
CA GLY A 657 0.31 5.08 7.72
C GLY A 657 0.19 5.57 9.16
N GLU A 658 -0.64 6.58 9.41
CA GLU A 658 -0.93 7.03 10.77
C GLU A 658 -2.02 6.18 11.43
N TRP A 659 -1.90 5.93 12.73
CA TRP A 659 -2.95 5.26 13.50
C TRP A 659 -4.17 6.16 13.71
N ASN A 660 -5.38 5.60 13.58
CA ASN A 660 -6.60 6.34 13.88
C ASN A 660 -7.48 5.58 14.89
N PHE A 661 -7.05 5.54 16.16
CA PHE A 661 -7.80 4.92 17.26
C PHE A 661 -8.95 5.80 17.78
N SER A 662 -9.64 6.48 16.87
CA SER A 662 -10.98 6.98 17.13
C SER A 662 -11.94 5.82 16.88
N VAL A 663 -12.89 5.54 17.78
CA VAL A 663 -13.90 4.52 17.51
C VAL A 663 -14.64 4.94 16.24
N GLN A 664 -14.44 4.20 15.15
CA GLN A 664 -15.47 4.10 14.13
C GLN A 664 -16.64 3.40 14.82
N ILE A 665 -17.57 4.20 15.35
CA ILE A 665 -18.94 3.73 15.41
C ILE A 665 -19.29 3.60 13.94
N VAL A 666 -19.15 2.41 13.38
CA VAL A 666 -19.80 2.03 12.12
C VAL A 666 -21.30 1.96 12.45
N THR A 667 -21.90 3.11 12.67
CA THR A 667 -23.30 3.33 12.36
C THR A 667 -23.35 3.36 10.85
N PRO A 668 -24.15 2.51 10.18
CA PRO A 668 -24.24 2.50 8.73
C PRO A 668 -24.61 3.91 8.24
N GLN A 669 -23.64 4.64 7.72
CA GLN A 669 -23.82 5.96 7.11
C GLN A 669 -24.31 5.78 5.67
N LEU A 670 -25.42 5.08 5.45
CA LEU A 670 -25.99 4.99 4.11
C LEU A 670 -26.58 6.37 3.74
N GLN A 671 -25.79 7.17 3.03
CA GLN A 671 -26.30 8.22 2.15
C GLN A 671 -27.16 7.57 1.05
N LEU A 672 -28.02 8.32 0.36
CA LEU A 672 -29.03 7.77 -0.56
C LEU A 672 -28.40 6.86 -1.64
N ILE A 673 -28.47 5.54 -1.41
CA ILE A 673 -27.87 4.48 -2.23
C ILE A 673 -28.99 3.52 -2.59
N THR A 674 -29.19 3.29 -3.89
CA THR A 674 -30.11 2.26 -4.38
C THR A 674 -29.27 1.07 -4.81
N VAL A 675 -29.37 -0.04 -4.07
CA VAL A 675 -28.71 -1.30 -4.41
C VAL A 675 -29.73 -2.20 -5.12
N VAL A 676 -29.47 -2.52 -6.40
CA VAL A 676 -30.25 -3.53 -7.13
C VAL A 676 -29.45 -4.82 -7.13
N VAL A 677 -30.00 -5.87 -6.52
CA VAL A 677 -29.33 -7.17 -6.43
C VAL A 677 -30.04 -8.16 -7.34
N VAL A 678 -29.28 -8.79 -8.23
CA VAL A 678 -29.78 -9.79 -9.18
C VAL A 678 -29.10 -11.12 -8.89
N ARG A 679 -29.90 -12.17 -8.71
CA ARG A 679 -29.42 -13.56 -8.62
C ARG A 679 -29.77 -14.29 -9.92
N LEU A 680 -28.78 -14.86 -10.58
CA LEU A 680 -28.96 -15.76 -11.72
C LEU A 680 -29.01 -17.21 -11.20
N GLU A 681 -30.03 -17.99 -11.58
CA GLU A 681 -30.17 -19.40 -11.17
C GLU A 681 -29.33 -20.32 -12.07
N ASP A 682 -28.71 -21.34 -11.47
CA ASP A 682 -27.71 -22.28 -12.03
C ASP A 682 -27.80 -22.58 -13.53
N ARG A 683 -26.99 -21.86 -14.33
CA ARG A 683 -26.36 -22.34 -15.57
C ARG A 683 -24.96 -21.72 -15.71
N ALA A 684 -24.02 -22.51 -16.23
CA ALA A 684 -22.61 -22.16 -16.35
C ALA A 684 -22.43 -20.84 -17.13
N ALA A 685 -22.16 -19.75 -16.40
CA ALA A 685 -21.69 -18.50 -16.99
C ALA A 685 -20.16 -18.57 -17.14
N SER A 686 -19.72 -19.24 -18.20
CA SER A 686 -18.45 -18.90 -18.83
C SER A 686 -18.66 -17.65 -19.69
N CYS A 687 -17.66 -16.76 -19.70
CA CYS A 687 -17.50 -15.59 -20.58
C CYS A 687 -17.95 -14.23 -20.00
N PHE A 688 -17.07 -13.59 -19.23
CA PHE A 688 -16.73 -12.19 -19.51
C PHE A 688 -15.39 -12.19 -20.27
N PRO A 689 -15.32 -11.80 -21.54
CA PRO A 689 -14.03 -11.50 -22.15
C PRO A 689 -13.44 -10.28 -21.43
N ALA A 690 -12.17 -10.36 -21.02
CA ALA A 690 -11.41 -9.21 -20.56
C ALA A 690 -11.46 -8.13 -21.65
N SER A 691 -12.29 -7.10 -21.45
CA SER A 691 -12.37 -6.01 -22.41
C SER A 691 -11.10 -5.18 -22.29
N LYS A 692 -10.39 -5.04 -23.41
CA LYS A 692 -9.35 -4.04 -23.63
C LYS A 692 -9.74 -2.72 -22.95
N ARG A 693 -8.78 -2.10 -22.23
CA ARG A 693 -8.84 -0.68 -21.88
C ARG A 693 -8.99 0.12 -23.18
N ASN A 694 -10.21 0.36 -23.62
CA ASN A 694 -10.50 1.42 -24.56
C ASN A 694 -10.34 2.71 -23.76
N THR A 695 -9.29 3.45 -24.08
CA THR A 695 -9.13 4.86 -23.73
C THR A 695 -10.45 5.58 -23.97
N SER A 696 -11.06 6.08 -22.90
CA SER A 696 -12.17 7.02 -23.01
C SER A 696 -11.72 8.22 -23.87
N PRO A 697 -12.56 8.74 -24.78
CA PRO A 697 -12.29 10.01 -25.42
C PRO A 697 -12.25 11.09 -24.34
N GLY A 698 -11.16 11.85 -24.26
CA GLY A 698 -10.96 12.90 -23.27
C GLY A 698 -12.16 13.82 -23.15
N LEU A 699 -12.79 13.81 -21.98
CA LEU A 699 -13.54 14.96 -21.51
C LEU A 699 -12.50 15.91 -20.94
N ASN A 700 -12.19 16.97 -21.67
CA ASN A 700 -11.38 18.08 -21.15
C ASN A 700 -12.01 18.56 -19.83
N SER A 701 -11.23 18.52 -18.75
CA SER A 701 -11.54 19.24 -17.51
C SER A 701 -11.61 20.74 -17.81
N PRO A 702 -12.63 21.48 -17.32
CA PRO A 702 -12.60 22.93 -17.33
C PRO A 702 -11.43 23.38 -16.45
N SER A 703 -10.56 24.21 -16.99
CA SER A 703 -9.41 24.80 -16.30
C SER A 703 -9.83 25.53 -15.03
N HIS A 704 -9.08 25.32 -13.94
CA HIS A 704 -9.09 26.16 -12.74
C HIS A 704 -8.99 27.65 -13.09
N GLN A 705 -10.12 28.37 -13.01
CA GLN A 705 -10.27 29.80 -12.68
C GLN A 705 -11.73 30.24 -12.95
N ASP A 706 -12.65 30.01 -12.01
CA ASP A 706 -13.80 30.90 -11.69
C ASP A 706 -14.75 30.25 -10.65
N ILE A 707 -14.51 30.54 -9.37
CA ILE A 707 -15.45 30.33 -8.26
C ILE A 707 -16.68 31.24 -8.51
N SER A 708 -17.75 30.80 -9.19
CA SER A 708 -18.76 31.79 -9.62
C SER A 708 -20.22 31.38 -9.88
N THR A 709 -20.76 30.29 -9.32
CA THR A 709 -22.21 29.96 -9.50
C THR A 709 -22.96 29.52 -8.23
N PRO A 710 -22.46 28.57 -7.40
CA PRO A 710 -23.15 28.13 -6.18
C PRO A 710 -23.39 29.25 -5.18
N GLU A 711 -22.44 30.18 -5.10
CA GLU A 711 -22.37 31.12 -3.99
C GLU A 711 -23.26 32.34 -4.25
N LYS A 712 -23.38 32.75 -5.52
CA LYS A 712 -24.32 33.79 -5.97
C LYS A 712 -25.78 33.40 -5.69
N TRP A 713 -26.09 32.10 -5.72
CA TRP A 713 -27.42 31.57 -5.39
C TRP A 713 -27.71 31.65 -3.89
N LEU A 714 -26.75 31.23 -3.03
CA LEU A 714 -26.92 31.25 -1.58
C LEU A 714 -27.11 32.69 -1.07
N ALA A 715 -26.27 33.63 -1.54
CA ALA A 715 -26.37 35.04 -1.20
C ALA A 715 -27.73 35.64 -1.59
N HIS A 716 -28.29 35.27 -2.76
CA HIS A 716 -29.63 35.66 -3.17
C HIS A 716 -30.71 35.11 -2.22
N LYS A 717 -30.61 33.84 -1.79
CA LYS A 717 -31.58 33.23 -0.88
C LYS A 717 -31.51 33.79 0.54
N VAL A 718 -30.31 34.12 1.03
CA VAL A 718 -30.12 34.84 2.31
C VAL A 718 -30.72 36.24 2.24
N HIS A 719 -30.56 36.95 1.11
CA HIS A 719 -31.16 38.26 0.89
C HIS A 719 -32.69 38.20 0.79
N GLU A 720 -33.25 37.21 0.08
CA GLU A 720 -34.69 36.94 -0.01
C GLU A 720 -35.28 36.66 1.38
N ALA A 721 -34.63 35.81 2.17
CA ALA A 721 -35.03 35.54 3.55
C ALA A 721 -34.99 36.80 4.43
N SER A 722 -33.97 37.65 4.27
CA SER A 722 -33.80 38.87 5.07
C SER A 722 -34.81 39.98 4.72
N ASN A 723 -35.29 40.04 3.48
CA ASN A 723 -36.22 41.06 3.00
C ASN A 723 -37.69 40.64 2.99
N THR A 724 -37.99 39.38 3.30
CA THR A 724 -39.38 38.90 3.39
C THR A 724 -40.05 39.51 4.64
N PRO A 725 -41.15 40.27 4.50
CA PRO A 725 -41.87 40.81 5.64
C PRO A 725 -42.35 39.64 6.52
N ASN A 726 -42.02 39.67 7.82
CA ASN A 726 -42.24 38.60 8.82
C ASN A 726 -41.21 37.46 8.91
N ALA A 727 -40.05 37.52 8.24
CA ALA A 727 -39.00 36.49 8.37
C ALA A 727 -38.51 36.25 9.82
N ASN A 728 -38.68 37.23 10.71
CA ASN A 728 -38.35 37.11 12.14
C ASN A 728 -39.53 36.70 13.04
N SER A 729 -40.74 36.51 12.50
CA SER A 729 -41.90 36.04 13.27
C SER A 729 -41.85 34.51 13.42
N VAL A 730 -42.09 34.05 14.65
CA VAL A 730 -42.19 32.63 15.02
C VAL A 730 -43.42 31.97 14.36
N ASP A 731 -44.32 32.76 13.76
CA ASP A 731 -45.64 32.35 13.23
C ASP A 731 -45.66 31.92 11.75
N ASP A 732 -44.56 32.02 10.98
CA ASP A 732 -44.53 31.69 9.52
C ASP A 732 -43.51 30.58 9.12
N LEU A 733 -43.05 29.75 10.07
CA LEU A 733 -42.26 28.56 9.73
C LEU A 733 -43.15 27.39 9.30
N ASN A 734 -42.69 26.59 8.34
CA ASN A 734 -43.31 25.31 8.05
C ASN A 734 -43.40 24.46 9.34
N PRO A 735 -44.51 23.73 9.60
CA PRO A 735 -44.64 22.87 10.78
C PRO A 735 -43.46 21.89 11.00
N SER A 736 -42.83 21.38 9.94
CA SER A 736 -41.65 20.51 10.08
C SER A 736 -40.41 21.25 10.60
N LEU A 737 -40.24 22.52 10.25
CA LEU A 737 -39.18 23.37 10.80
C LEU A 737 -39.48 23.80 12.24
N ILE A 738 -40.76 23.98 12.61
CA ILE A 738 -41.17 24.18 14.00
C ILE A 738 -40.80 22.94 14.82
N ASN A 739 -41.08 21.74 14.32
CA ASN A 739 -40.72 20.50 14.97
C ASN A 739 -39.21 20.36 15.17
N LEU A 740 -38.42 20.57 14.11
CA LEU A 740 -36.96 20.55 14.19
C LEU A 740 -36.44 21.55 15.23
N ARG A 741 -36.96 22.79 15.22
CA ARG A 741 -36.59 23.81 16.19
C ARG A 741 -36.94 23.38 17.62
N THR A 742 -38.13 22.83 17.86
CA THR A 742 -38.56 22.39 19.19
C THR A 742 -37.71 21.25 19.72
N ILE A 743 -37.35 20.27 18.88
CA ILE A 743 -36.44 19.17 19.26
C ILE A 743 -35.09 19.73 19.69
N VAL A 744 -34.52 20.64 18.91
CA VAL A 744 -33.23 21.28 19.23
C VAL A 744 -33.31 22.12 20.50
N GLN A 745 -34.37 22.91 20.70
CA GLN A 745 -34.52 23.81 21.85
C GLN A 745 -34.80 23.10 23.17
N ASN A 746 -35.42 21.91 23.13
CA ASN A 746 -35.73 21.15 24.34
C ASN A 746 -34.53 20.36 24.88
N ASP A 747 -33.45 20.24 24.10
CA ASP A 747 -32.20 19.59 24.50
C ASP A 747 -31.07 20.63 24.50
N PRO A 748 -30.52 21.01 25.67
CA PRO A 748 -29.43 21.97 25.78
C PRO A 748 -28.18 21.58 24.96
N SER A 749 -27.89 20.27 24.85
CA SER A 749 -26.78 19.75 24.05
C SER A 749 -27.03 19.98 22.56
N LEU A 750 -28.23 19.66 22.06
CA LEU A 750 -28.58 19.94 20.65
C LEU A 750 -28.58 21.44 20.35
N THR A 751 -29.02 22.27 21.29
CA THR A 751 -28.97 23.74 21.15
C THR A 751 -27.53 24.23 21.06
N ALA A 752 -26.62 23.70 21.88
CA ALA A 752 -25.20 24.03 21.82
C ALA A 752 -24.60 23.61 20.48
N LEU A 753 -24.76 22.34 20.08
CA LEU A 753 -24.25 21.79 18.82
C LEU A 753 -24.77 22.56 17.59
N ALA A 754 -26.08 22.85 17.56
CA ALA A 754 -26.70 23.57 16.46
C ALA A 754 -26.16 24.99 16.28
N ASN A 755 -25.78 25.68 17.37
CA ASN A 755 -25.18 27.02 17.28
C ASN A 755 -23.67 26.95 17.02
N GLN A 756 -22.99 25.97 17.63
CA GLN A 756 -21.55 25.76 17.47
C GLN A 756 -21.20 25.37 16.04
N MET A 757 -22.01 24.56 15.35
CA MET A 757 -21.67 24.14 13.97
C MET A 757 -21.58 25.31 12.99
N PHE A 758 -22.44 26.32 13.16
CA PHE A 758 -22.36 27.55 12.36
C PHE A 758 -21.28 28.50 12.87
N THR A 759 -21.05 28.56 14.19
CA THR A 759 -19.98 29.40 14.77
C THR A 759 -18.59 28.89 14.38
N GLN A 760 -18.38 27.57 14.43
CA GLN A 760 -17.14 26.89 14.02
C GLN A 760 -16.91 27.06 12.52
N ALA A 761 -17.93 26.85 11.70
CA ALA A 761 -17.83 27.06 10.25
C ALA A 761 -17.52 28.53 9.92
N ALA A 762 -18.16 29.48 10.59
CA ALA A 762 -17.92 30.90 10.39
C ALA A 762 -16.56 31.38 10.93
N ALA A 763 -15.97 30.73 11.93
CA ALA A 763 -14.62 31.06 12.38
C ALA A 763 -13.57 30.74 11.31
N LEU A 764 -13.76 29.65 10.56
CA LEU A 764 -12.87 29.21 9.49
C LEU A 764 -13.15 29.91 8.15
N ARG A 765 -14.42 30.23 7.89
CA ARG A 765 -14.90 30.93 6.69
C ARG A 765 -15.99 31.96 7.08
N PRO A 766 -15.61 33.17 7.56
CA PRO A 766 -16.54 34.16 8.10
C PRO A 766 -17.44 34.81 7.04
N ARG A 767 -17.04 34.66 5.77
CA ARG A 767 -17.79 35.10 4.61
C ARG A 767 -18.15 33.87 3.78
N ASP A 768 -19.36 33.84 3.23
CA ASP A 768 -19.63 32.94 2.14
C ASP A 768 -18.72 33.31 0.95
N PRO A 769 -18.56 32.43 -0.05
CA PRO A 769 -17.62 32.70 -1.12
C PRO A 769 -18.06 33.82 -2.09
N THR A 770 -19.16 34.56 -1.81
CA THR A 770 -19.50 35.85 -2.46
C THR A 770 -19.11 37.08 -1.63
N GLU A 771 -18.30 36.88 -0.59
CA GLU A 771 -17.91 37.89 0.40
C GLU A 771 -19.06 38.44 1.26
N GLN A 772 -20.25 37.81 1.23
CA GLN A 772 -21.35 38.13 2.14
C GLN A 772 -21.20 37.36 3.46
N PRO A 773 -21.81 37.80 4.58
CA PRO A 773 -21.74 37.02 5.82
C PRO A 773 -22.37 35.63 5.66
N ALA A 774 -21.60 34.56 5.92
CA ALA A 774 -22.10 33.18 5.92
C ALA A 774 -23.21 33.01 6.96
N ILE A 775 -24.01 31.95 6.88
CA ILE A 775 -25.03 31.65 7.91
C ILE A 775 -24.34 31.44 9.26
N GLN A 776 -24.64 32.31 10.22
CA GLN A 776 -23.95 32.36 11.51
C GLN A 776 -24.68 31.61 12.62
N THR A 777 -25.97 31.32 12.44
CA THR A 777 -26.81 30.77 13.51
C THR A 777 -27.80 29.74 12.97
N PHE A 778 -28.16 28.78 13.83
CA PHE A 778 -29.22 27.81 13.53
C PHE A 778 -30.57 28.49 13.21
N ARG A 779 -30.84 29.65 13.81
CA ARG A 779 -32.04 30.44 13.51
C ARG A 779 -32.04 30.94 12.06
N GLN A 780 -30.93 31.48 11.58
CA GLN A 780 -30.79 31.94 10.19
C GLN A 780 -30.91 30.76 9.22
N PHE A 781 -30.33 29.61 9.56
CA PHE A 781 -30.49 28.37 8.80
C PHE A 781 -31.97 28.01 8.62
N LEU A 782 -32.76 27.96 9.71
CA LEU A 782 -34.19 27.65 9.62
C LEU A 782 -34.97 28.64 8.75
N GLN A 783 -34.61 29.92 8.77
CA GLN A 783 -35.26 30.96 7.95
C GLN A 783 -35.00 30.75 6.47
N VAL A 784 -33.76 30.47 6.08
CA VAL A 784 -33.37 30.25 4.69
C VAL A 784 -33.94 28.92 4.18
N VAL A 785 -33.95 27.85 4.99
CA VAL A 785 -34.63 26.60 4.64
C VAL A 785 -36.12 26.81 4.43
N ASN A 786 -36.78 27.66 5.23
CA ASN A 786 -38.20 27.97 5.05
C ASN A 786 -38.50 28.64 3.69
N VAL A 787 -37.59 29.48 3.18
CA VAL A 787 -37.67 30.06 1.83
C VAL A 787 -37.42 29.01 0.76
N ILE A 788 -36.39 28.17 0.96
CA ILE A 788 -36.08 27.05 0.05
C ILE A 788 -37.28 26.11 -0.05
N MET A 789 -37.94 25.76 1.04
CA MET A 789 -39.09 24.86 1.03
C MET A 789 -40.29 25.37 0.22
N ARG A 790 -40.30 26.66 -0.16
CA ARG A 790 -41.31 27.31 -1.01
C ARG A 790 -40.84 27.48 -2.46
N SER A 791 -39.64 26.97 -2.80
CA SER A 791 -39.05 27.03 -4.15
C SER A 791 -38.31 25.72 -4.49
N GLY A 792 -38.30 25.31 -5.75
CA GLY A 792 -37.58 24.12 -6.21
C GLY A 792 -36.17 24.43 -6.71
N PRO A 793 -35.36 23.40 -7.01
CA PRO A 793 -34.05 23.56 -7.65
C PRO A 793 -34.18 24.38 -8.94
N GLN A 794 -33.32 25.39 -9.11
CA GLN A 794 -33.34 26.28 -10.28
C GLN A 794 -32.17 25.96 -11.20
N PHE A 795 -32.40 26.05 -12.51
CA PHE A 795 -31.35 26.05 -13.52
C PHE A 795 -31.01 27.50 -13.89
N PHE A 796 -29.73 27.86 -13.82
CA PHE A 796 -29.26 29.19 -14.14
C PHE A 796 -28.82 29.28 -15.60
N ASP A 797 -29.58 30.02 -16.40
CA ASP A 797 -29.27 30.25 -17.82
C ASP A 797 -28.43 31.52 -17.97
N ARG A 798 -27.12 31.35 -18.20
CA ARG A 798 -26.20 32.47 -18.47
C ARG A 798 -25.40 32.21 -19.76
N PRO A 799 -25.88 32.71 -20.92
CA PRO A 799 -25.21 32.49 -22.19
C PRO A 799 -23.75 32.99 -22.16
N GLY A 800 -22.80 32.11 -22.50
CA GLY A 800 -21.36 32.43 -22.55
C GLY A 800 -20.55 32.12 -21.28
N ASN A 801 -21.15 31.48 -20.27
CA ASN A 801 -20.44 30.92 -19.12
C ASN A 801 -20.96 29.48 -18.89
N GLU A 802 -20.16 28.49 -19.32
CA GLU A 802 -20.56 27.07 -19.32
C GLU A 802 -20.65 26.51 -17.89
N ASP A 803 -19.82 26.99 -16.96
CA ASP A 803 -19.83 26.60 -15.53
C ASP A 803 -21.08 27.10 -14.78
N ALA A 804 -21.69 28.19 -15.24
CA ALA A 804 -22.97 28.68 -14.72
C ALA A 804 -24.16 27.77 -15.09
N MET A 805 -24.05 27.02 -16.19
CA MET A 805 -25.10 26.13 -16.69
C MET A 805 -25.08 24.73 -16.01
N GLY A 806 -24.09 24.47 -15.15
CA GLY A 806 -23.83 23.15 -14.56
C GLY A 806 -24.27 22.96 -13.10
N PHE A 807 -24.58 24.03 -12.35
CA PHE A 807 -24.84 23.88 -10.91
C PHE A 807 -26.29 23.51 -10.59
N VAL A 808 -26.50 22.22 -10.28
CA VAL A 808 -27.73 21.69 -9.69
C VAL A 808 -27.38 21.02 -8.36
N ALA A 809 -27.14 21.82 -7.31
CA ALA A 809 -27.06 21.26 -5.96
C ALA A 809 -28.44 21.25 -5.31
N ALA A 810 -28.67 20.26 -4.42
CA ALA A 810 -29.77 20.32 -3.48
C ALA A 810 -29.61 21.58 -2.61
N PRO A 811 -30.50 22.58 -2.70
CA PRO A 811 -30.43 23.88 -2.00
C PRO A 811 -30.05 23.83 -0.51
N ILE A 812 -30.55 22.85 0.22
CA ILE A 812 -30.30 22.67 1.67
C ILE A 812 -28.87 22.17 1.91
N ASN A 813 -28.34 21.35 1.00
CA ASN A 813 -27.01 20.78 1.10
C ASN A 813 -25.93 21.85 0.96
N ALA A 814 -26.10 22.78 0.00
CA ALA A 814 -25.19 23.91 -0.20
C ALA A 814 -25.03 24.77 1.07
N MET A 815 -26.07 24.86 1.92
CA MET A 815 -26.01 25.60 3.18
C MET A 815 -25.30 24.83 4.30
N LEU A 816 -25.32 23.50 4.23
CA LEU A 816 -24.79 22.62 5.25
C LEU A 816 -23.39 22.12 4.92
N ASN A 817 -22.88 22.35 3.70
CA ASN A 817 -21.59 21.83 3.23
C ASN A 817 -20.47 22.05 4.24
N TRP A 818 -20.35 23.29 4.72
CA TRP A 818 -19.37 23.67 5.73
C TRP A 818 -19.81 23.31 7.16
N PRO A 819 -21.01 23.68 7.64
CA PRO A 819 -21.44 23.33 9.00
C PRO A 819 -21.40 21.84 9.32
N MET A 820 -21.79 20.95 8.39
CA MET A 820 -21.82 19.49 8.64
C MET A 820 -20.43 18.88 8.80
N GLY A 821 -19.39 19.51 8.23
CA GLY A 821 -17.99 19.12 8.37
C GLY A 821 -17.30 19.63 9.63
N THR A 822 -18.00 20.36 10.49
CA THR A 822 -17.48 20.79 11.80
C THR A 822 -17.67 19.71 12.86
N ALA A 823 -16.89 19.76 13.95
CA ALA A 823 -17.06 18.81 15.05
C ALA A 823 -18.48 18.84 15.65
N ALA A 824 -19.07 20.04 15.78
CA ALA A 824 -20.43 20.19 16.26
C ALA A 824 -21.47 19.70 15.24
N GLY A 825 -21.26 19.96 13.94
CA GLY A 825 -22.16 19.51 12.88
C GLY A 825 -22.16 17.99 12.71
N TYR A 826 -20.98 17.37 12.81
CA TYR A 826 -20.80 15.93 12.81
C TYR A 826 -21.64 15.26 13.90
N GLU A 827 -21.51 15.72 15.14
CA GLU A 827 -22.28 15.17 16.26
C GLU A 827 -23.77 15.50 16.16
N PHE A 828 -24.13 16.70 15.68
CA PHE A 828 -25.52 17.12 15.51
C PHE A 828 -26.29 16.21 14.54
N PHE A 829 -25.73 15.91 13.36
CA PHE A 829 -26.39 15.08 12.35
C PHE A 829 -26.30 13.57 12.60
N ARG A 830 -25.68 13.13 13.71
CA ARG A 830 -25.73 11.72 14.14
C ARG A 830 -26.89 11.43 15.10
N ARG A 831 -27.52 12.48 15.62
CA ARG A 831 -28.66 12.35 16.54
C ARG A 831 -29.88 11.88 15.77
N ARG A 832 -30.47 10.77 16.22
CA ARG A 832 -31.60 10.11 15.55
C ARG A 832 -32.79 11.06 15.41
N GLU A 833 -33.13 11.74 16.49
CA GLU A 833 -34.18 12.74 16.59
C GLU A 833 -33.97 13.92 15.63
N VAL A 834 -32.72 14.31 15.37
CA VAL A 834 -32.37 15.33 14.37
C VAL A 834 -32.60 14.81 12.96
N ASN A 835 -32.17 13.57 12.65
CA ASN A 835 -32.38 12.95 11.34
C ASN A 835 -33.86 12.73 11.04
N GLU A 836 -34.66 12.26 12.01
CA GLU A 836 -36.11 12.10 11.86
C GLU A 836 -36.80 13.44 11.60
N ALA A 837 -36.38 14.50 12.30
CA ALA A 837 -36.89 15.85 12.09
C ALA A 837 -36.50 16.43 10.73
N MET A 838 -35.26 16.24 10.29
CA MET A 838 -34.79 16.63 8.96
C MET A 838 -35.50 15.84 7.85
N GLY A 839 -35.80 14.55 8.07
CA GLY A 839 -36.65 13.76 7.17
C GLY A 839 -38.02 14.39 6.97
N CYS A 840 -38.66 14.84 8.06
CA CYS A 840 -39.94 15.56 7.99
C CYS A 840 -39.84 16.88 7.18
N VAL A 841 -38.69 17.56 7.24
CA VAL A 841 -38.41 18.77 6.46
C VAL A 841 -38.30 18.43 4.96
N LEU A 842 -37.52 17.40 4.61
CA LEU A 842 -37.35 16.94 3.24
C LEU A 842 -38.67 16.43 2.64
N ASP A 843 -39.46 15.67 3.41
CA ASP A 843 -40.80 15.21 2.99
C ASP A 843 -41.76 16.37 2.69
N ALA A 844 -41.71 17.42 3.51
CA ALA A 844 -42.52 18.61 3.29
C ALA A 844 -42.10 19.38 2.03
N TRP A 845 -40.80 19.44 1.75
CA TRP A 845 -40.29 20.04 0.51
C TRP A 845 -40.62 19.17 -0.72
N GLY A 846 -40.49 17.84 -0.63
CA GLY A 846 -40.88 16.90 -1.67
C GLY A 846 -42.36 17.02 -2.04
N ARG A 847 -43.26 17.17 -1.05
CA ARG A 847 -44.68 17.48 -1.32
C ARG A 847 -44.88 18.77 -2.11
N PHE A 848 -44.05 19.79 -1.87
CA PHE A 848 -44.08 21.02 -2.66
C PHE A 848 -43.57 20.78 -4.10
N LEU A 849 -42.45 20.07 -4.27
CA LEU A 849 -41.87 19.73 -5.59
C LEU A 849 -42.80 18.87 -6.44
N ALA A 850 -43.58 17.98 -5.82
CA ALA A 850 -44.62 17.20 -6.49
C ALA A 850 -45.87 18.03 -6.85
N SER A 851 -46.07 19.19 -6.21
CA SER A 851 -47.26 20.02 -6.40
C SER A 851 -47.15 20.95 -7.60
N ARG A 852 -48.30 21.44 -8.10
CA ARG A 852 -48.37 22.43 -9.18
C ARG A 852 -47.67 23.76 -8.84
N ALA A 853 -47.50 24.08 -7.56
CA ALA A 853 -46.85 25.31 -7.12
C ALA A 853 -45.35 25.36 -7.50
N SER A 854 -44.71 24.20 -7.71
CA SER A 854 -43.30 24.11 -8.12
C SER A 854 -43.05 24.39 -9.60
N ARG A 855 -44.10 24.50 -10.45
CA ARG A 855 -43.97 24.74 -11.90
C ARG A 855 -43.11 25.95 -12.24
N GLY A 856 -43.15 26.99 -11.40
CA GLY A 856 -42.36 28.20 -11.61
C GLY A 856 -40.84 27.95 -11.66
N CYS A 857 -40.38 26.82 -11.10
CA CYS A 857 -38.97 26.45 -11.09
C CYS A 857 -38.49 25.88 -12.42
N LEU A 858 -39.39 25.44 -13.30
CA LEU A 858 -39.06 24.77 -14.56
C LEU A 858 -38.53 25.70 -15.65
N ARG A 859 -38.79 27.00 -15.55
CA ARG A 859 -38.49 27.96 -16.63
C ARG A 859 -37.05 27.92 -17.12
N GLY A 860 -36.09 27.82 -16.19
CA GLY A 860 -34.67 27.65 -16.54
C GLY A 860 -34.38 26.26 -17.11
N TRP A 861 -34.94 25.22 -16.49
CA TRP A 861 -34.72 23.82 -16.88
C TRP A 861 -35.19 23.51 -18.29
N VAL A 862 -36.30 24.11 -18.72
CA VAL A 862 -36.83 23.94 -20.06
C VAL A 862 -36.42 25.07 -21.01
N SER A 863 -35.44 25.91 -20.65
CA SER A 863 -34.88 26.89 -21.57
C SER A 863 -34.13 26.19 -22.71
N ALA A 864 -33.76 26.93 -23.76
CA ALA A 864 -32.99 26.38 -24.87
C ALA A 864 -31.67 25.75 -24.38
N SER A 865 -30.98 26.42 -23.45
CA SER A 865 -29.73 25.95 -22.84
C SER A 865 -29.97 24.69 -21.99
N GLY A 866 -30.98 24.70 -21.12
CA GLY A 866 -31.31 23.54 -20.27
C GLY A 866 -31.69 22.30 -21.08
N GLN A 867 -32.51 22.48 -22.12
CA GLN A 867 -32.87 21.42 -23.05
C GLN A 867 -31.66 20.88 -23.81
N ALA A 868 -30.74 21.74 -24.26
CA ALA A 868 -29.54 21.34 -24.99
C ALA A 868 -28.64 20.44 -24.12
N VAL A 869 -28.34 20.85 -22.89
CA VAL A 869 -27.50 20.07 -21.95
C VAL A 869 -28.12 18.71 -21.64
N MET A 870 -29.41 18.65 -21.35
CA MET A 870 -30.09 17.38 -21.06
C MET A 870 -30.22 16.49 -22.30
N ALA A 871 -30.45 17.07 -23.48
CA ALA A 871 -30.49 16.31 -24.73
C ALA A 871 -29.12 15.77 -25.10
N GLU A 872 -28.05 16.53 -24.86
CA GLU A 872 -26.68 16.08 -25.07
C GLU A 872 -26.36 14.85 -24.22
N ARG A 873 -26.61 14.90 -22.90
CA ARG A 873 -26.41 13.76 -22.00
C ARG A 873 -27.19 12.53 -22.47
N ALA A 874 -28.46 12.72 -22.81
CA ALA A 874 -29.32 11.65 -23.29
C ALA A 874 -29.04 11.20 -24.75
N ASN A 875 -28.18 11.85 -25.53
CA ASN A 875 -27.75 11.29 -26.82
C ASN A 875 -26.48 10.43 -26.70
N GLY A 876 -25.70 10.57 -25.60
CA GLY A 876 -24.43 9.86 -25.41
C GLY A 876 -23.37 10.18 -26.48
N ALA A 877 -22.38 9.30 -26.64
CA ALA A 877 -21.29 9.40 -27.62
C ALA A 877 -21.69 8.93 -29.04
N MET A 878 -22.88 9.32 -29.54
CA MET A 878 -23.18 9.16 -30.96
C MET A 878 -22.17 9.99 -31.75
N GLY A 879 -21.21 9.31 -32.38
CA GLY A 879 -20.10 9.93 -33.10
C GLY A 879 -20.61 10.82 -34.24
N GLU A 880 -19.88 11.90 -34.52
CA GLU A 880 -20.10 12.73 -35.70
C GLU A 880 -19.95 11.86 -36.97
N GLY A 881 -21.06 11.29 -37.47
CA GLY A 881 -21.04 10.47 -38.69
C GLY A 881 -22.09 9.38 -38.81
N GLU A 882 -22.86 9.03 -37.76
CA GLU A 882 -23.91 8.01 -37.88
C GLU A 882 -25.18 8.58 -38.58
N GLU A 883 -25.77 7.83 -39.51
CA GLU A 883 -27.01 8.20 -40.23
C GLU A 883 -28.21 8.27 -39.28
N GLY A 884 -28.37 9.43 -38.64
CA GLY A 884 -29.47 9.79 -37.76
C GLY A 884 -28.97 10.81 -36.76
N GLY A 885 -29.16 12.10 -37.04
CA GLY A 885 -28.60 13.19 -36.22
C GLY A 885 -28.99 13.15 -34.73
N ARG A 886 -28.29 13.96 -33.92
CA ARG A 886 -28.56 14.15 -32.49
C ARG A 886 -30.02 14.56 -32.28
N LEU A 887 -30.76 13.82 -31.47
CA LEU A 887 -32.17 14.07 -31.19
C LEU A 887 -32.32 15.26 -30.24
N ARG A 888 -33.33 16.10 -30.45
CA ARG A 888 -33.64 17.22 -29.55
C ARG A 888 -34.35 16.74 -28.30
N PHE A 889 -34.39 17.56 -27.25
CA PHE A 889 -35.04 17.23 -25.98
C PHE A 889 -36.48 16.72 -26.14
N GLN A 890 -37.29 17.36 -26.99
CA GLN A 890 -38.69 16.96 -27.23
C GLN A 890 -38.82 15.67 -28.03
N GLU A 891 -37.78 15.26 -28.75
CA GLU A 891 -37.71 14.02 -29.52
C GLU A 891 -37.24 12.86 -28.64
N LEU A 892 -36.44 13.15 -27.61
CA LEU A 892 -35.98 12.20 -26.61
C LEU A 892 -37.05 11.93 -25.53
N PHE A 893 -37.67 12.98 -24.99
CA PHE A 893 -38.55 12.88 -23.82
C PHE A 893 -40.02 13.13 -24.17
N VAL A 894 -40.91 12.55 -23.34
CA VAL A 894 -42.34 12.84 -23.39
C VAL A 894 -42.59 14.21 -22.75
N CYS A 895 -42.88 15.20 -23.57
CA CYS A 895 -43.30 16.54 -23.15
C CYS A 895 -44.82 16.67 -23.29
N PRO A 896 -45.59 16.86 -22.19
CA PRO A 896 -47.05 16.91 -22.23
C PRO A 896 -47.63 18.02 -23.13
N ASP A 897 -46.98 19.18 -23.20
CA ASP A 897 -47.39 20.29 -24.06
C ASP A 897 -46.15 21.05 -24.56
N VAL A 898 -45.74 20.77 -25.80
CA VAL A 898 -44.54 21.39 -26.40
C VAL A 898 -44.72 22.87 -26.75
N GLU A 899 -45.96 23.38 -26.76
CA GLU A 899 -46.25 24.80 -27.02
C GLU A 899 -46.11 25.64 -25.75
N ASP A 900 -46.20 25.02 -24.56
CA ASP A 900 -45.91 25.66 -23.28
C ASP A 900 -44.37 25.77 -23.10
N MET A 901 -43.79 26.84 -23.64
CA MET A 901 -42.34 27.07 -23.58
C MET A 901 -41.80 27.36 -22.18
N GLU A 902 -42.66 27.59 -21.18
CA GLU A 902 -42.22 27.84 -19.79
C GLU A 902 -42.09 26.57 -18.96
N THR A 903 -42.82 25.50 -19.32
CA THR A 903 -42.85 24.26 -18.54
C THR A 903 -42.90 22.97 -19.36
N LEU A 904 -42.97 23.05 -20.69
CA LEU A 904 -43.20 21.93 -21.62
C LEU A 904 -44.42 21.06 -21.26
N GLY A 905 -45.38 21.64 -20.54
CA GLY A 905 -46.60 20.99 -20.06
C GLY A 905 -46.44 20.14 -18.80
N PHE A 906 -45.26 20.08 -18.18
CA PHE A 906 -45.08 19.33 -16.93
C PHE A 906 -45.88 19.97 -15.77
N GLU A 907 -46.56 19.12 -15.00
CA GLU A 907 -47.47 19.57 -13.94
C GLU A 907 -46.75 20.06 -12.68
N SER A 908 -45.50 19.63 -12.47
CA SER A 908 -44.67 19.94 -11.30
C SER A 908 -43.18 19.73 -11.61
N TRP A 909 -42.30 20.17 -10.72
CA TRP A 909 -40.86 19.95 -10.84
C TRP A 909 -40.51 18.46 -10.81
N ASP A 910 -41.10 17.68 -9.90
CA ASP A 910 -40.87 16.23 -9.85
C ASP A 910 -41.31 15.54 -11.15
N ALA A 911 -42.47 15.92 -11.71
CA ALA A 911 -42.96 15.34 -12.96
C ALA A 911 -41.98 15.54 -14.14
N PHE A 912 -41.25 16.65 -14.14
CA PHE A 912 -40.17 16.94 -15.08
C PHE A 912 -38.87 16.19 -14.73
N PHE A 913 -38.47 16.16 -13.45
CA PHE A 913 -37.23 15.53 -13.02
C PHE A 913 -37.25 14.01 -13.31
N VAL A 914 -38.38 13.36 -13.02
CA VAL A 914 -38.65 11.97 -13.40
C VAL A 914 -39.39 11.87 -14.75
N ARG A 915 -39.09 12.73 -15.72
CA ARG A 915 -39.63 12.65 -17.09
C ARG A 915 -39.45 11.25 -17.71
N ARG A 916 -40.24 10.92 -18.73
CA ARG A 916 -40.16 9.63 -19.47
C ARG A 916 -39.44 9.83 -20.78
N PHE A 917 -38.64 8.86 -21.21
CA PHE A 917 -38.24 8.74 -22.61
C PHE A 917 -39.47 8.46 -23.48
N ARG A 918 -39.43 8.91 -24.73
CA ARG A 918 -40.36 8.42 -25.75
C ARG A 918 -40.03 6.97 -26.09
N GLU A 919 -41.06 6.25 -26.50
CA GLU A 919 -40.93 4.86 -26.95
C GLU A 919 -39.94 4.77 -28.12
N GLY A 920 -39.07 3.74 -28.09
CA GLY A 920 -38.04 3.51 -29.12
C GLY A 920 -36.74 4.34 -29.00
N VAL A 921 -36.64 5.30 -28.07
CA VAL A 921 -35.42 6.12 -27.88
C VAL A 921 -34.28 5.34 -27.22
N ARG A 922 -34.63 4.33 -26.41
CA ARG A 922 -33.71 3.42 -25.71
C ARG A 922 -34.19 1.98 -25.93
N PRO A 923 -33.91 1.37 -27.10
CA PRO A 923 -34.21 -0.04 -27.30
C PRO A 923 -33.39 -0.88 -26.31
N VAL A 924 -33.99 -1.94 -25.79
CA VAL A 924 -33.28 -2.94 -24.97
C VAL A 924 -32.49 -3.83 -25.93
N GLU A 925 -31.19 -3.97 -25.68
CA GLU A 925 -30.34 -4.86 -26.45
C GLU A 925 -30.60 -6.31 -26.02
N PHE A 926 -30.88 -7.21 -26.98
CA PHE A 926 -31.21 -8.63 -26.74
C PHE A 926 -32.42 -8.87 -25.79
N PRO A 927 -33.64 -8.48 -26.18
CA PRO A 927 -34.83 -8.74 -25.36
C PRO A 927 -35.13 -10.24 -25.24
N ASP A 928 -35.55 -10.68 -24.05
CA ASP A 928 -35.88 -12.08 -23.75
C ASP A 928 -37.12 -12.59 -24.53
N ASP A 929 -37.95 -11.67 -25.02
CA ASP A 929 -39.27 -11.94 -25.60
C ASP A 929 -39.26 -12.11 -27.14
N GLU A 930 -38.11 -12.00 -27.80
CA GLU A 930 -38.01 -12.16 -29.26
C GLU A 930 -38.07 -13.66 -29.62
N ASP A 931 -39.24 -14.10 -30.10
CA ASP A 931 -39.51 -15.47 -30.56
C ASP A 931 -38.41 -15.99 -31.51
N GLU A 932 -37.87 -17.18 -31.20
CA GLU A 932 -36.95 -17.97 -32.03
C GLU A 932 -37.55 -18.29 -33.41
N GLY A 933 -37.55 -17.32 -34.31
CA GLY A 933 -37.98 -17.47 -35.69
C GLY A 933 -36.80 -17.75 -36.61
N ASP A 934 -36.32 -19.00 -36.65
CA ASP A 934 -35.62 -19.71 -37.74
C ASP A 934 -34.60 -18.99 -38.67
N GLU A 935 -34.14 -17.78 -38.36
CA GLU A 935 -32.98 -17.15 -38.98
C GLU A 935 -31.91 -16.95 -37.91
N LYS A 936 -30.88 -17.81 -37.97
CA LYS A 936 -29.59 -17.56 -37.31
C LYS A 936 -29.25 -16.09 -37.49
N LEU A 937 -29.07 -15.36 -36.39
CA LEU A 937 -28.76 -13.93 -36.29
C LEU A 937 -27.57 -13.51 -37.20
N SER A 938 -27.84 -13.41 -38.49
CA SER A 938 -27.18 -12.47 -39.40
C SER A 938 -28.04 -11.22 -39.36
N GLY A 939 -27.49 -10.13 -38.83
CA GLY A 939 -28.23 -8.92 -38.54
C GLY A 939 -29.06 -8.41 -39.72
N ALA A 940 -30.27 -7.98 -39.41
CA ALA A 940 -30.77 -6.65 -39.73
C ALA A 940 -32.28 -6.58 -39.47
N SER A 941 -32.68 -5.82 -38.45
CA SER A 941 -33.87 -5.00 -38.59
C SER A 941 -33.70 -3.70 -37.81
N GLY A 942 -33.31 -2.64 -38.54
CA GLY A 942 -33.80 -1.30 -38.20
C GLY A 942 -32.81 -0.27 -37.66
N GLY A 943 -31.56 -0.24 -38.14
CA GLY A 943 -30.80 1.01 -38.28
C GLY A 943 -30.29 1.70 -37.01
N ARG A 944 -29.12 1.27 -36.54
CA ARG A 944 -27.97 2.14 -36.19
C ARG A 944 -26.77 1.23 -35.91
N SER A 945 -25.73 1.38 -36.71
CA SER A 945 -24.51 0.58 -36.67
C SER A 945 -23.50 1.26 -35.75
N SER A 946 -23.15 0.66 -34.62
CA SER A 946 -21.92 1.03 -33.90
C SER A 946 -21.16 -0.22 -33.40
N ASN A 947 -20.00 -0.45 -34.01
CA ASN A 947 -18.76 -1.07 -33.54
C ASN A 947 -18.74 -2.14 -32.42
N THR A 948 -19.75 -2.98 -32.24
CA THR A 948 -19.60 -4.21 -31.46
C THR A 948 -18.98 -5.29 -32.34
N SER A 949 -17.66 -5.44 -32.22
CA SER A 949 -16.94 -6.63 -32.67
C SER A 949 -17.56 -7.87 -32.04
N SER A 950 -18.42 -8.56 -32.79
CA SER A 950 -18.88 -9.95 -32.60
C SER A 950 -18.69 -10.52 -31.19
N ILE A 951 -19.46 -10.05 -30.22
CA ILE A 951 -19.69 -10.81 -28.99
C ILE A 951 -20.60 -11.96 -29.42
N GLY A 952 -20.06 -13.19 -29.42
CA GLY A 952 -20.87 -14.38 -29.64
C GLY A 952 -21.79 -14.55 -28.45
N VAL A 953 -23.01 -14.04 -28.55
CA VAL A 953 -24.06 -14.23 -27.54
C VAL A 953 -24.83 -15.48 -27.96
N ASP A 954 -24.70 -16.55 -27.19
CA ASP A 954 -25.38 -17.83 -27.46
C ASP A 954 -26.87 -17.79 -27.04
N ASP A 955 -27.27 -16.84 -26.17
CA ASP A 955 -28.62 -16.69 -25.59
C ASP A 955 -28.87 -15.23 -25.18
N ASN A 956 -30.01 -14.63 -25.60
CA ASN A 956 -30.39 -13.26 -25.25
C ASN A 956 -30.44 -13.06 -23.72
N THR A 957 -30.80 -14.09 -22.97
CA THR A 957 -30.89 -14.05 -21.49
C THR A 957 -29.52 -13.98 -20.79
N SER A 958 -28.41 -14.09 -21.53
CA SER A 958 -27.05 -13.96 -20.99
C SER A 958 -26.53 -12.52 -20.90
N VAL A 959 -27.31 -11.54 -21.36
CA VAL A 959 -26.94 -10.12 -21.37
C VAL A 959 -27.64 -9.37 -20.23
N ILE A 960 -26.85 -8.60 -19.45
CA ILE A 960 -27.38 -7.69 -18.43
C ILE A 960 -27.33 -6.26 -19.00
N VAL A 961 -28.48 -5.59 -19.09
CA VAL A 961 -28.55 -4.21 -19.59
C VAL A 961 -28.40 -3.19 -18.46
N ASN A 962 -27.96 -1.97 -18.76
CA ASN A 962 -27.80 -0.94 -17.74
C ASN A 962 -29.16 -0.50 -17.17
N ALA A 963 -29.26 -0.36 -15.84
CA ALA A 963 -30.50 -0.08 -15.14
C ALA A 963 -30.96 1.39 -15.25
N CYS A 964 -30.05 2.33 -15.47
CA CYS A 964 -30.38 3.74 -15.70
C CYS A 964 -29.32 4.45 -16.55
N GLU A 965 -29.55 5.72 -16.89
CA GLU A 965 -28.56 6.53 -17.62
C GLU A 965 -27.47 7.01 -16.66
N SER A 966 -26.47 6.16 -16.42
CA SER A 966 -25.39 6.41 -15.48
C SER A 966 -24.01 6.21 -16.11
N ALA A 967 -22.99 6.85 -15.54
CA ALA A 967 -21.59 6.59 -15.89
C ALA A 967 -21.00 5.54 -14.91
N PRO A 968 -20.27 4.52 -15.40
CA PRO A 968 -19.63 3.55 -14.53
C PRO A 968 -18.58 4.24 -13.65
N LEU A 969 -18.60 3.95 -12.36
CA LEU A 969 -17.63 4.45 -11.39
C LEU A 969 -16.64 3.35 -10.99
N GLN A 970 -17.14 2.15 -10.72
CA GLN A 970 -16.33 1.01 -10.31
C GLN A 970 -17.03 -0.31 -10.60
N VAL A 971 -16.25 -1.35 -10.92
CA VAL A 971 -16.74 -2.74 -11.01
C VAL A 971 -15.83 -3.62 -10.15
N VAL A 972 -16.40 -4.35 -9.21
CA VAL A 972 -15.67 -5.26 -8.31
C VAL A 972 -16.27 -6.65 -8.43
N SER A 973 -15.48 -7.63 -8.85
CA SER A 973 -15.91 -9.03 -9.01
C SER A 973 -15.41 -9.91 -7.87
N ASN A 974 -15.95 -11.12 -7.75
CA ASN A 974 -15.64 -12.08 -6.70
C ASN A 974 -15.80 -11.51 -5.28
N ILE A 975 -16.89 -10.76 -5.05
CA ILE A 975 -17.07 -9.98 -3.82
C ILE A 975 -17.22 -10.88 -2.59
N ALA A 976 -16.42 -10.63 -1.55
CA ALA A 976 -16.57 -11.31 -0.26
C ALA A 976 -17.71 -10.69 0.57
N LEU A 977 -18.22 -11.43 1.56
CA LEU A 977 -19.28 -10.93 2.44
C LEU A 977 -18.86 -9.65 3.20
N ARG A 978 -17.58 -9.60 3.58
CA ARG A 978 -16.86 -8.43 4.07
C ARG A 978 -15.72 -8.15 3.11
N ALA A 979 -15.76 -7.01 2.45
CA ALA A 979 -14.81 -6.58 1.42
C ALA A 979 -14.77 -5.06 1.44
N ASP A 980 -13.63 -4.46 1.08
CA ASP A 980 -13.47 -3.01 1.02
C ASP A 980 -13.86 -2.48 -0.37
N VAL A 981 -15.17 -2.32 -0.59
CA VAL A 981 -15.68 -1.61 -1.77
C VAL A 981 -15.87 -0.14 -1.41
N THR A 982 -15.07 0.73 -1.99
CA THR A 982 -15.20 2.17 -1.77
C THR A 982 -16.45 2.71 -2.44
N LEU A 983 -17.26 3.50 -1.74
CA LEU A 983 -18.39 4.24 -2.26
C LEU A 983 -18.28 5.68 -1.78
N LYS A 984 -18.07 6.61 -2.73
CA LYS A 984 -17.78 8.04 -2.43
C LYS A 984 -16.64 8.24 -1.41
N GLY A 985 -15.55 7.50 -1.58
CA GLY A 985 -14.38 7.60 -0.69
C GLY A 985 -14.58 7.00 0.70
N GLN A 986 -15.64 6.22 0.93
CA GLN A 986 -15.89 5.50 2.18
C GLN A 986 -15.93 3.98 1.93
N PRO A 987 -15.27 3.15 2.75
CA PRO A 987 -15.31 1.70 2.57
C PRO A 987 -16.68 1.12 2.98
N TYR A 988 -17.21 0.22 2.16
CA TYR A 988 -18.42 -0.56 2.42
C TYR A 988 -18.22 -2.02 2.06
N SER A 989 -18.90 -2.91 2.77
CA SER A 989 -18.99 -4.32 2.38
C SER A 989 -20.39 -4.73 1.89
N LEU A 990 -20.47 -5.95 1.34
CA LEU A 990 -21.74 -6.55 0.91
C LEU A 990 -22.76 -6.66 2.05
N VAL A 991 -22.29 -6.96 3.27
CA VAL A 991 -23.19 -7.02 4.44
C VAL A 991 -23.66 -5.62 4.86
N ASP A 992 -22.85 -4.58 4.71
CA ASP A 992 -23.24 -3.20 5.03
C ASP A 992 -24.21 -2.63 3.99
N MET A 993 -23.91 -2.83 2.70
CA MET A 993 -24.75 -2.42 1.58
C MET A 993 -26.15 -3.04 1.65
N LEU A 994 -26.25 -4.26 2.19
CA LEU A 994 -27.51 -4.99 2.36
C LEU A 994 -28.03 -4.93 3.80
N ASN A 995 -27.57 -4.03 4.66
CA ASN A 995 -28.07 -3.84 6.03
C ASN A 995 -28.16 -5.13 6.87
N GLY A 996 -27.18 -6.03 6.71
CA GLY A 996 -27.18 -7.33 7.40
C GLY A 996 -28.23 -8.33 6.91
N ASN A 997 -28.81 -8.12 5.71
CA ASN A 997 -29.87 -8.98 5.18
C ASN A 997 -29.40 -10.46 5.09
N PRO A 998 -30.20 -11.43 5.55
CA PRO A 998 -29.85 -12.85 5.50
C PRO A 998 -29.58 -13.42 4.10
N LEU A 999 -30.00 -12.72 3.04
CA LEU A 999 -29.69 -13.08 1.66
C LEU A 999 -28.27 -12.66 1.23
N ALA A 1000 -27.60 -11.76 1.96
CA ALA A 1000 -26.26 -11.26 1.61
C ALA A 1000 -25.22 -12.35 1.31
N PRO A 1001 -25.14 -13.46 2.09
CA PRO A 1001 -24.21 -14.55 1.79
C PRO A 1001 -24.42 -15.24 0.43
N GLN A 1002 -25.62 -15.14 -0.16
CA GLN A 1002 -25.92 -15.74 -1.47
C GLN A 1002 -25.29 -14.98 -2.64
N PHE A 1003 -24.78 -13.77 -2.39
CA PHE A 1003 -24.15 -12.91 -3.39
C PHE A 1003 -22.62 -12.89 -3.25
N VAL A 1004 -22.06 -13.67 -2.32
CA VAL A 1004 -20.61 -13.88 -2.18
C VAL A 1004 -20.07 -14.55 -3.45
N GLY A 1005 -18.94 -14.05 -3.95
CA GLY A 1005 -18.36 -14.44 -5.24
C GLY A 1005 -19.00 -13.74 -6.45
N GLY A 1006 -20.00 -12.88 -6.23
CA GLY A 1006 -20.67 -12.09 -7.27
C GLY A 1006 -19.92 -10.81 -7.67
N THR A 1007 -20.59 -9.94 -8.44
CA THR A 1007 -20.03 -8.68 -8.94
C THR A 1007 -20.86 -7.47 -8.48
N VAL A 1008 -20.18 -6.44 -7.98
CA VAL A 1008 -20.75 -5.12 -7.65
C VAL A 1008 -20.43 -4.14 -8.78
N TYR A 1009 -21.47 -3.54 -9.37
CA TYR A 1009 -21.36 -2.46 -10.35
C TYR A 1009 -21.84 -1.15 -9.72
N GLN A 1010 -20.93 -0.18 -9.56
CA GLN A 1010 -21.23 1.15 -9.08
C GLN A 1010 -21.26 2.15 -10.24
N ALA A 1011 -22.26 3.03 -10.25
CA ALA A 1011 -22.40 4.05 -11.28
C ALA A 1011 -22.91 5.38 -10.70
N TYR A 1012 -22.47 6.48 -11.31
CA TYR A 1012 -22.86 7.84 -10.97
C TYR A 1012 -23.98 8.36 -11.89
N LEU A 1013 -24.94 9.07 -11.30
CA LEU A 1013 -26.09 9.63 -11.99
C LEU A 1013 -26.10 11.15 -11.88
N SER A 1014 -25.92 11.85 -13.00
CA SER A 1014 -25.94 13.31 -13.04
C SER A 1014 -27.36 13.86 -12.89
N ALA A 1015 -27.52 15.03 -12.26
CA ALA A 1015 -28.80 15.74 -12.19
C ALA A 1015 -29.43 16.04 -13.57
N PHE A 1016 -28.63 16.06 -14.64
CA PHE A 1016 -29.10 16.28 -16.02
C PHE A 1016 -29.54 15.01 -16.74
N SER A 1017 -29.16 13.84 -16.23
CA SER A 1017 -29.49 12.53 -16.81
C SER A 1017 -30.96 12.16 -16.58
N TYR A 1018 -31.36 11.01 -17.11
CA TYR A 1018 -32.65 10.41 -16.86
C TYR A 1018 -32.73 9.71 -15.49
N HIS A 1019 -33.63 10.18 -14.61
CA HIS A 1019 -33.74 9.75 -13.20
C HIS A 1019 -34.80 8.66 -12.95
N ARG A 1020 -35.05 7.76 -13.92
CA ARG A 1020 -35.83 6.55 -13.64
C ARG A 1020 -34.96 5.30 -13.82
N TRP A 1021 -35.14 4.38 -12.89
CA TRP A 1021 -34.51 3.07 -12.91
C TRP A 1021 -35.43 2.06 -13.60
N HIS A 1022 -34.83 1.21 -14.40
CA HIS A 1022 -35.44 0.06 -15.06
C HIS A 1022 -34.75 -1.21 -14.59
N ALA A 1023 -35.45 -2.35 -14.70
CA ALA A 1023 -34.86 -3.63 -14.36
C ALA A 1023 -33.77 -3.99 -15.38
N PRO A 1024 -32.54 -4.34 -14.95
CA PRO A 1024 -31.45 -4.69 -15.86
C PRO A 1024 -31.57 -6.10 -16.47
N VAL A 1025 -32.48 -6.92 -15.94
CA VAL A 1025 -32.80 -8.27 -16.41
C VAL A 1025 -34.28 -8.57 -16.18
N SER A 1026 -34.83 -9.57 -16.86
CA SER A 1026 -36.12 -10.16 -16.48
C SER A 1026 -36.00 -10.92 -15.16
N GLY A 1027 -37.01 -10.76 -14.30
CA GLY A 1027 -36.99 -11.44 -13.00
C GLY A 1027 -38.23 -11.19 -12.16
N ARG A 1028 -38.29 -11.87 -11.02
CA ARG A 1028 -39.33 -11.70 -10.00
C ARG A 1028 -38.75 -10.95 -8.81
N ILE A 1029 -39.38 -9.85 -8.40
CA ILE A 1029 -39.01 -9.13 -7.18
C ILE A 1029 -39.22 -10.08 -5.99
N VAL A 1030 -38.13 -10.40 -5.27
CA VAL A 1030 -38.13 -11.30 -4.10
C VAL A 1030 -38.31 -10.50 -2.81
N GLU A 1031 -37.65 -9.36 -2.70
CA GLU A 1031 -37.65 -8.54 -1.49
C GLU A 1031 -37.42 -7.07 -1.86
N VAL A 1032 -37.98 -6.16 -1.04
CA VAL A 1032 -37.72 -4.71 -1.10
C VAL A 1032 -37.61 -4.24 0.34
N GLU A 1033 -36.47 -3.65 0.69
CA GLU A 1033 -36.19 -3.11 2.02
C GLU A 1033 -35.94 -1.60 1.93
N MET A 1034 -36.53 -0.83 2.85
CA MET A 1034 -36.25 0.59 3.00
C MET A 1034 -35.37 0.77 4.24
N ILE A 1035 -34.10 1.10 4.03
CA ILE A 1035 -33.11 1.26 5.10
C ILE A 1035 -33.06 2.74 5.52
N PRO A 1036 -33.40 3.09 6.79
CA PRO A 1036 -33.26 4.46 7.27
C PRO A 1036 -31.78 4.88 7.32
N GLY A 1037 -31.45 6.02 6.72
CA GLY A 1037 -30.06 6.53 6.64
C GLY A 1037 -29.91 7.95 7.18
N THR A 1038 -28.66 8.36 7.42
CA THR A 1038 -28.31 9.73 7.81
C THR A 1038 -27.92 10.55 6.59
N TYR A 1039 -28.75 11.52 6.21
CA TYR A 1039 -28.56 12.23 4.93
C TYR A 1039 -27.52 13.37 4.98
N PHE A 1040 -27.36 14.04 6.13
CA PHE A 1040 -26.45 15.17 6.32
C PHE A 1040 -25.29 14.87 7.28
N SER A 1041 -25.03 13.60 7.56
CA SER A 1041 -23.86 13.16 8.33
C SER A 1041 -22.71 12.89 7.36
N VAL A 1042 -21.57 13.51 7.61
CA VAL A 1042 -20.34 13.39 6.80
C VAL A 1042 -19.24 12.78 7.66
N ASN A 1043 -18.26 12.15 7.04
CA ASN A 1043 -17.07 11.70 7.76
C ASN A 1043 -16.29 12.90 8.29
N ARG A 1044 -16.01 12.93 9.61
CA ARG A 1044 -15.28 14.02 10.27
C ARG A 1044 -13.92 14.34 9.61
N TYR A 1045 -13.27 13.35 9.00
CA TYR A 1045 -11.95 13.49 8.34
C TYR A 1045 -12.02 14.01 6.90
N GLN A 1046 -13.22 14.15 6.33
CA GLN A 1046 -13.45 14.71 4.99
C GLN A 1046 -14.06 16.13 5.07
N GLY A 1047 -14.14 16.74 6.26
CA GLY A 1047 -14.72 18.07 6.50
C GLY A 1047 -13.73 19.09 7.09
N LEU A 1048 -14.22 20.30 7.41
CA LEU A 1048 -13.45 21.47 7.88
C LEU A 1048 -12.60 21.26 9.15
N ALA A 1049 -12.74 20.14 9.86
CA ALA A 1049 -12.00 19.86 11.09
C ALA A 1049 -10.48 19.63 10.88
N VAL A 1050 -10.00 19.55 9.63
CA VAL A 1050 -8.58 19.35 9.27
C VAL A 1050 -7.81 20.68 9.09
N ALA A 1051 -8.50 21.81 8.87
CA ALA A 1051 -7.88 23.10 8.52
C ALA A 1051 -7.14 23.83 9.68
N GLY A 1052 -6.70 23.10 10.70
CA GLY A 1052 -6.00 23.65 11.88
C GLY A 1052 -4.47 23.62 11.81
N GLY A 1053 -3.88 23.22 10.68
CA GLY A 1053 -2.44 23.22 10.45
C GLY A 1053 -2.14 23.67 9.03
N ASP A 1054 -1.37 24.75 8.92
CA ASP A 1054 -0.82 25.38 7.72
C ASP A 1054 -1.82 26.16 6.81
N GLU A 1055 -1.59 27.48 6.70
CA GLU A 1055 -2.45 28.47 6.01
C GLU A 1055 -2.26 28.52 4.47
N ASP A 1056 -1.58 27.57 3.82
CA ASP A 1056 -1.20 27.67 2.40
C ASP A 1056 -1.79 26.60 1.46
N ASP A 1057 -2.75 25.78 1.91
CA ASP A 1057 -3.38 24.75 1.05
C ASP A 1057 -4.81 25.15 0.62
N ASP A 1058 -4.91 25.85 -0.52
CA ASP A 1058 -6.16 26.27 -1.18
C ASP A 1058 -6.86 25.10 -1.93
N SER A 1059 -6.88 23.89 -1.36
CA SER A 1059 -7.72 22.80 -1.87
C SER A 1059 -9.11 22.89 -1.24
N ASP A 1060 -10.04 23.51 -1.97
CA ASP A 1060 -11.46 23.61 -1.59
C ASP A 1060 -12.08 22.20 -1.47
N ALA A 1061 -12.12 21.68 -0.25
CA ALA A 1061 -12.82 20.44 0.07
C ALA A 1061 -14.33 20.63 -0.10
N ASP A 1062 -14.89 20.17 -1.22
CA ASP A 1062 -16.33 19.89 -1.34
C ASP A 1062 -16.60 18.46 -0.81
N PRO A 1063 -17.12 18.28 0.42
CA PRO A 1063 -17.30 16.97 1.04
C PRO A 1063 -18.35 16.08 0.36
N GLN A 1064 -18.93 16.51 -0.76
CA GLN A 1064 -19.89 15.72 -1.54
C GLN A 1064 -19.57 15.62 -3.04
N ALA A 1065 -18.48 16.21 -3.52
CA ALA A 1065 -17.99 15.96 -4.86
C ALA A 1065 -17.28 14.58 -4.91
N PRO A 1066 -17.41 13.80 -6.00
CA PRO A 1066 -16.48 12.69 -6.23
C PRO A 1066 -15.07 13.28 -6.32
N CYS A 1067 -14.11 12.70 -5.59
CA CYS A 1067 -12.70 13.07 -5.69
C CYS A 1067 -12.28 12.98 -7.17
N ALA A 1068 -11.97 14.13 -7.77
CA ALA A 1068 -11.27 14.16 -9.05
C ALA A 1068 -9.78 13.97 -8.75
N GLU A 1069 -9.15 12.95 -9.33
CA GLU A 1069 -7.71 12.95 -9.51
C GLU A 1069 -7.39 14.10 -10.47
N SER A 1070 -6.80 15.18 -9.96
CA SER A 1070 -6.41 16.31 -10.78
C SER A 1070 -5.11 15.99 -11.52
N GLU A 1071 -5.24 15.74 -12.82
CA GLU A 1071 -4.18 15.89 -13.81
C GLU A 1071 -3.80 17.39 -13.99
N ASP A 1072 -2.55 17.62 -14.37
CA ASP A 1072 -1.92 18.86 -14.83
C ASP A 1072 -1.53 19.95 -13.79
N ARG A 1073 -0.21 20.08 -13.59
CA ARG A 1073 0.50 21.37 -13.65
C ARG A 1073 2.01 21.18 -13.82
N ASP A 1074 2.44 21.40 -15.05
CA ASP A 1074 3.83 21.59 -15.47
C ASP A 1074 4.21 23.08 -15.43
N ASP A 1075 5.52 23.34 -15.55
CA ASP A 1075 6.25 24.60 -15.72
C ASP A 1075 6.62 25.42 -14.47
N GLY A 1076 7.93 25.47 -14.22
CA GLY A 1076 8.56 26.21 -13.14
C GLY A 1076 8.88 27.67 -13.46
N ASP A 1077 9.22 28.41 -12.40
CA ASP A 1077 10.31 29.38 -12.45
C ASP A 1077 10.78 29.73 -11.03
N CYS A 1078 12.06 30.11 -10.96
CA CYS A 1078 12.83 30.36 -9.75
C CYS A 1078 12.36 31.55 -8.87
N VAL A 1079 12.83 31.57 -7.61
CA VAL A 1079 13.75 32.59 -7.02
C VAL A 1079 13.41 32.95 -5.55
N CYS A 1080 14.43 32.81 -4.69
CA CYS A 1080 14.70 33.45 -3.38
C CYS A 1080 13.65 33.33 -2.25
N GLY A 1081 13.99 33.18 -0.97
CA GLY A 1081 15.20 33.46 -0.23
C GLY A 1081 14.87 34.33 1.00
N TYR A 1082 15.50 33.99 2.12
CA TYR A 1082 15.77 34.82 3.30
C TYR A 1082 14.77 34.90 4.49
N ASP A 1083 15.29 34.35 5.60
CA ASP A 1083 15.45 34.93 6.95
C ASP A 1083 14.25 35.35 7.81
N GLY A 1084 14.07 34.60 8.90
CA GLY A 1084 14.67 35.01 10.17
C GLY A 1084 13.77 35.74 11.17
N GLY A 1085 13.66 35.17 12.38
CA GLY A 1085 13.68 35.95 13.62
C GLY A 1085 12.53 35.76 14.59
N VAL A 1086 12.88 35.10 15.71
CA VAL A 1086 12.23 35.01 17.04
C VAL A 1086 11.24 33.87 17.24
#